data_AF-A0A8X7X218-F1
#
_entry.id   AF-A0A8X7X218-F1
#
_cell.length_a   1.000
_cell.length_b   1.000
_cell.length_c   1.000
_cell.angle_alpha   90.00
_cell.angle_beta   90.00
_cell.angle_gamma   90.00
#
_symmetry.space_group_name_H-M   'P 1'
#
loop_
_entity.id
_entity.type
_entity.pdbx_description
1 polymer ?
#
loop_
_entity_poly.entity_id
_entity_poly.type
_entity_poly.pdbx_seq_one_letter_code
_entity_poly.pdbx_strand_id
1 'polypeptide(L)'
;MEEKMSQVCGKATAWTGGMCFGTMPQVEQADGAHVVGSLLLSTLGAGATNCSGKSHRTPRDGGHCKVDETPKGWYIQYIDRDPETIRRQEELEKRKKQDLDDEERSAKFIEEQVRRGKEKKDEEVQNRYTAVVKMMDSGDKLKLDQSHLETVIPALGKQVLVLNGVHRGKEAIMDCIDEKSFSATIIMDSETRPHITDFTVKTTIISRYAFTAVSCSMINRVSAAKEGVFQVQIPSSAFISNFTMIIAGRVVPGTVQAKEKKIIDPTQEAKKLRNATKASSSENEMETFRMAVNIPGKNKATFLLIYEELLQRRLGKYELVTSIRPLQLVSKLLVDVNILELSEITYLEVPPLRNARNNGLGATTKPNNQVTIPPSTTIKQDKTTCRITFSPNIVQQAKIARNGILGDFIIRYDVERELGVGQIQVLNGFFVHYFAPKDLPAVPKNIVFIIDTSASMAGTKMKQTKEALFTILKDLRPQDHFNIVSFSNRIKVWHQGKLVPVSPDNIRDAKKFIYLLNPTGGTNINGGIQTGTALLSDYNAQVKDAQKRVSLIIFLTDGRPTVGEILSPKIVNNTKLAVQEKICVFSIGIGNDVDYRLLEHLSLENCGMVRRIHEEADAKTMLKGFYDEIGTPLLSDIHIHYTDDMVDYVTQNLFINYFNGSEIVIAGRLSNPDADTLHVQVTASNSDKSIVLESNVPLKNKEKEVQKTVASLEKVNEENNYIERLWGYLSVKELLKSRMRSTTSKQREYLSDKAKNLSVKYNFVTPLSTMVIELPDIQMDRPNADEANLNDHDYGGKPQSLHRNEKQPADGDPHFVVDFPLSKMAVCFNINGEPGDVIRLVSDHTTSGITVNGKLIGAPAPVNSHKKQRTYFSTITIMVNKPKRSYIEITPQKVILDGKDRVILRCDKTVTVDSGDLSVSVVEKSNVTVTIWGTVSFVILIHQYKNPAFYQRDHLGFYISNSKGLSNNSHGLLGQFIYQDVSVSEVQLSKTQQNGTIPVNDLPSFSATLNLKDRRIPVIKKQRKIYSGKHQVDCWFVKNNAGKLIDGTYKDYVVAHLFDTGMGPDGSNEA
;
A
#
# COMPACT_ATOMS: atom_id res chain seq x y z
N MET A 1 -17.86 47.01 -37.69
CA MET A 1 -18.38 46.84 -36.32
C MET A 1 -17.22 46.62 -35.37
N GLU A 2 -16.64 47.67 -34.78
CA GLU A 2 -17.23 48.77 -33.95
C GLU A 2 -17.35 48.32 -32.49
N GLU A 3 -16.60 48.93 -31.57
CA GLU A 3 -16.78 50.25 -30.94
C GLU A 3 -17.71 50.22 -29.71
N LYS A 4 -17.20 50.78 -28.60
CA LYS A 4 -17.77 51.87 -27.76
C LYS A 4 -19.18 51.71 -27.15
N MET A 5 -19.64 52.56 -26.22
CA MET A 5 -19.07 53.78 -25.58
C MET A 5 -19.22 53.63 -24.03
N SER A 6 -18.34 54.16 -23.17
CA SER A 6 -18.26 55.57 -22.66
C SER A 6 -19.49 55.96 -21.80
N GLN A 7 -19.48 56.87 -20.81
CA GLN A 7 -18.53 57.87 -20.27
C GLN A 7 -18.80 57.98 -18.72
N VAL A 8 -18.33 58.85 -17.80
CA VAL A 8 -17.63 60.16 -17.69
C VAL A 8 -16.76 60.09 -16.40
N CYS A 9 -15.43 60.23 -16.42
CA CYS A 9 -14.59 61.45 -16.27
C CYS A 9 -14.75 62.26 -14.96
N GLY A 10 -13.64 62.62 -14.26
CA GLY A 10 -13.73 63.23 -12.91
C GLY A 10 -12.52 63.89 -12.19
N LYS A 11 -11.35 64.16 -12.81
CA LYS A 11 -10.19 64.97 -12.28
C LYS A 11 -9.48 64.43 -10.99
N ALA A 12 -8.14 64.40 -10.85
CA ALA A 12 -7.04 65.39 -10.98
C ALA A 12 -7.00 66.43 -9.82
N THR A 13 -5.89 66.90 -9.23
CA THR A 13 -4.39 66.76 -9.35
C THR A 13 -3.76 67.58 -8.18
N ALA A 14 -2.51 67.48 -7.67
CA ALA A 14 -1.35 66.57 -7.74
C ALA A 14 -0.27 67.06 -6.71
N TRP A 15 1.05 66.96 -6.98
CA TRP A 15 2.23 67.45 -6.20
C TRP A 15 2.57 66.66 -4.91
N THR A 16 3.81 66.39 -4.49
CA THR A 16 5.21 66.36 -5.04
C THR A 16 6.06 65.50 -4.08
N GLY A 17 7.28 64.99 -4.35
CA GLY A 17 8.12 64.98 -5.56
C GLY A 17 9.64 65.05 -5.21
N GLY A 18 10.44 64.00 -5.44
CA GLY A 18 11.89 63.97 -5.11
C GLY A 18 12.69 62.82 -5.77
N MET A 19 13.80 63.18 -6.43
CA MET A 19 14.76 62.35 -7.19
C MET A 19 15.52 61.31 -6.33
N CYS A 20 16.17 60.23 -6.81
CA CYS A 20 16.32 59.50 -8.09
C CYS A 20 16.97 58.11 -7.75
N PHE A 21 17.55 57.23 -8.58
CA PHE A 21 17.94 57.08 -10.02
C PHE A 21 18.07 55.55 -10.30
N GLY A 22 18.18 55.04 -11.54
CA GLY A 22 18.57 53.62 -11.74
C GLY A 22 18.35 52.85 -13.06
N THR A 23 18.35 53.49 -14.24
CA THR A 23 18.32 52.84 -15.60
C THR A 23 17.11 51.97 -16.00
N MET A 24 16.95 51.74 -17.32
CA MET A 24 15.75 51.23 -18.00
C MET A 24 16.09 50.10 -19.03
N PRO A 25 15.10 49.43 -19.66
CA PRO A 25 15.27 48.12 -20.31
C PRO A 25 15.23 48.12 -21.86
N GLN A 26 15.34 46.91 -22.45
CA GLN A 26 14.83 46.53 -23.78
C GLN A 26 13.90 45.31 -23.60
N VAL A 27 12.78 45.08 -24.32
CA VAL A 27 12.34 45.37 -25.71
C VAL A 27 12.84 44.35 -26.74
N GLU A 28 11.92 43.93 -27.62
CA GLU A 28 12.02 42.78 -28.56
C GLU A 28 12.81 43.10 -29.84
N GLN A 29 13.47 42.09 -30.44
CA GLN A 29 13.30 41.77 -31.89
C GLN A 29 14.05 40.49 -32.36
N ALA A 30 13.38 39.76 -33.28
CA ALA A 30 13.84 39.11 -34.51
C ALA A 30 15.08 38.14 -34.61
N ASP A 31 15.01 37.31 -35.67
CA ASP A 31 16.10 36.58 -36.37
C ASP A 31 16.92 35.49 -35.62
N GLY A 32 17.59 34.53 -36.28
CA GLY A 32 17.50 34.13 -37.69
C GLY A 32 18.60 33.12 -38.16
N ALA A 33 18.17 31.96 -38.68
CA ALA A 33 18.85 31.08 -39.65
C ALA A 33 20.24 30.40 -39.35
N HIS A 34 20.61 29.51 -40.29
CA HIS A 34 21.91 28.84 -40.54
C HIS A 34 22.35 27.63 -39.67
N VAL A 35 22.96 26.56 -40.21
CA VAL A 35 22.91 25.95 -41.57
C VAL A 35 23.40 24.49 -41.51
N VAL A 36 23.09 23.65 -42.52
CA VAL A 36 23.66 22.29 -42.69
C VAL A 36 24.39 22.19 -44.04
N GLY A 37 25.55 21.53 -44.09
CA GLY A 37 26.52 21.63 -45.20
C GLY A 37 27.03 20.33 -45.84
N SER A 38 26.17 19.62 -46.57
CA SER A 38 26.41 18.99 -47.89
C SER A 38 27.40 17.81 -48.13
N LEU A 39 27.18 17.13 -49.28
CA LEU A 39 27.89 16.04 -50.00
C LEU A 39 27.99 14.65 -49.30
N LEU A 40 27.59 13.49 -49.87
CA LEU A 40 27.79 12.83 -51.20
C LEU A 40 29.17 12.12 -51.31
N LEU A 41 29.36 10.93 -51.92
CA LEU A 41 28.54 10.15 -52.89
C LEU A 41 28.95 8.65 -52.94
N SER A 42 28.04 7.74 -53.36
CA SER A 42 28.28 6.35 -53.88
C SER A 42 28.70 5.26 -52.85
N THR A 43 28.60 3.93 -53.07
CA THR A 43 28.27 3.07 -54.25
C THR A 43 27.25 1.94 -53.90
N LEU A 44 26.87 1.11 -54.88
CA LEU A 44 25.88 0.02 -54.73
C LEU A 44 26.42 -1.27 -54.06
N GLY A 45 25.54 -2.03 -53.41
CA GLY A 45 25.78 -3.42 -53.01
C GLY A 45 24.53 -4.10 -52.43
N ALA A 46 23.92 -5.06 -53.14
CA ALA A 46 22.68 -5.71 -52.72
C ALA A 46 22.92 -6.91 -51.78
N GLY A 47 22.04 -7.10 -50.78
CA GLY A 47 22.22 -8.13 -49.74
C GLY A 47 20.93 -8.54 -49.03
N ALA A 48 19.85 -8.81 -49.77
CA ALA A 48 18.56 -9.18 -49.18
C ALA A 48 18.58 -10.56 -48.51
N THR A 49 18.19 -10.65 -47.23
CA THR A 49 17.85 -11.91 -46.56
C THR A 49 16.43 -11.88 -46.01
N ASN A 50 15.55 -12.62 -46.68
CA ASN A 50 14.12 -12.64 -46.41
C ASN A 50 13.83 -13.42 -45.10
N CYS A 51 13.29 -12.75 -44.08
CA CYS A 51 12.70 -13.45 -42.94
C CYS A 51 11.42 -14.19 -43.40
N SER A 52 11.57 -15.49 -43.70
CA SER A 52 10.46 -16.42 -43.87
C SER A 52 9.99 -16.89 -42.50
N GLY A 53 8.71 -16.70 -42.21
CA GLY A 53 8.19 -16.83 -40.84
C GLY A 53 7.66 -18.21 -40.48
N LYS A 54 7.55 -18.47 -39.18
CA LYS A 54 6.51 -19.35 -38.61
C LYS A 54 6.04 -18.78 -37.27
N SER A 55 4.73 -18.57 -37.16
CA SER A 55 4.08 -17.88 -36.05
C SER A 55 4.10 -18.70 -34.76
N HIS A 56 4.38 -18.05 -33.63
CA HIS A 56 3.82 -18.42 -32.32
C HIS A 56 3.63 -17.17 -31.46
N ARG A 57 2.38 -16.93 -31.01
CA ARG A 57 2.00 -15.70 -30.30
C ARG A 57 2.38 -15.74 -28.81
N THR A 58 2.80 -14.61 -28.29
CA THR A 58 2.78 -14.27 -26.86
C THR A 58 2.22 -12.86 -26.71
N PRO A 59 1.29 -12.58 -25.77
CA PRO A 59 0.81 -11.23 -25.55
C PRO A 59 1.96 -10.34 -25.05
N ARG A 60 2.30 -9.31 -25.84
CA ARG A 60 2.94 -8.09 -25.34
C ARG A 60 1.82 -7.13 -24.96
N ASP A 61 2.11 -6.16 -24.09
CA ASP A 61 1.27 -4.95 -23.92
C ASP A 61 1.45 -4.01 -25.15
N GLY A 62 1.17 -4.53 -26.35
CA GLY A 62 1.30 -3.84 -27.62
C GLY A 62 -0.03 -3.80 -28.36
N GLY A 63 -0.50 -2.60 -28.69
CA GLY A 63 -1.75 -2.42 -29.43
C GLY A 63 -1.64 -2.95 -30.85
N HIS A 64 -2.49 -3.92 -31.22
CA HIS A 64 -2.63 -4.33 -32.61
C HIS A 64 -3.50 -3.31 -33.35
N CYS A 65 -2.89 -2.57 -34.26
CA CYS A 65 -3.62 -1.70 -35.19
C CYS A 65 -3.79 -2.38 -36.54
N LYS A 66 -4.97 -2.20 -37.16
CA LYS A 66 -5.11 -2.26 -38.61
C LYS A 66 -4.35 -1.07 -39.19
N VAL A 67 -3.70 -1.27 -40.33
CA VAL A 67 -3.19 -0.17 -41.15
C VAL A 67 -3.72 -0.35 -42.55
N ASP A 68 -4.46 0.63 -43.03
CA ASP A 68 -4.96 0.69 -44.39
C ASP A 68 -4.15 1.71 -45.19
N GLU A 69 -3.59 1.30 -46.32
CA GLU A 69 -2.94 2.22 -47.23
C GLU A 69 -4.00 3.01 -48.01
N THR A 70 -3.91 4.33 -47.97
CA THR A 70 -4.78 5.24 -48.73
C THR A 70 -3.90 6.16 -49.58
N PRO A 71 -4.44 6.84 -50.60
CA PRO A 71 -3.66 7.79 -51.40
C PRO A 71 -2.98 8.90 -50.56
N LYS A 72 -3.48 9.18 -49.34
CA LYS A 72 -2.93 10.16 -48.39
C LYS A 72 -1.94 9.56 -47.38
N GLY A 73 -1.47 8.34 -47.62
CA GLY A 73 -0.60 7.59 -46.71
C GLY A 73 -1.35 6.62 -45.79
N TRP A 74 -0.62 6.13 -44.80
CA TRP A 74 -0.96 4.92 -44.03
C TRP A 74 -1.87 5.24 -42.85
N TYR A 75 -3.10 4.74 -42.87
CA TYR A 75 -4.15 5.04 -41.89
C TYR A 75 -4.19 3.98 -40.77
N ILE A 76 -3.79 4.36 -39.55
CA ILE A 76 -3.62 3.44 -38.41
C ILE A 76 -4.84 3.47 -37.48
N GLN A 77 -5.50 2.31 -37.29
CA GLN A 77 -6.69 2.13 -36.43
C GLN A 77 -6.50 0.97 -35.45
N TYR A 78 -6.64 1.21 -34.14
CA TYR A 78 -6.56 0.18 -33.10
C TYR A 78 -7.69 -0.87 -33.20
N ILE A 79 -7.35 -2.15 -33.07
CA ILE A 79 -8.31 -3.28 -33.05
C ILE A 79 -8.39 -3.84 -31.62
N ASP A 80 -9.52 -3.65 -30.95
CA ASP A 80 -9.85 -4.42 -29.74
C ASP A 80 -10.31 -5.84 -30.14
N ARG A 81 -10.04 -6.83 -29.30
CA ARG A 81 -10.37 -8.26 -29.51
C ARG A 81 -10.91 -8.95 -28.27
N ASP A 82 -11.41 -8.18 -27.30
CA ASP A 82 -12.16 -8.72 -26.17
C ASP A 82 -13.44 -9.48 -26.60
N PRO A 83 -13.68 -10.72 -26.14
CA PRO A 83 -14.86 -11.50 -26.55
C PRO A 83 -16.23 -10.93 -26.14
N GLU A 84 -16.34 -10.16 -25.05
CA GLU A 84 -17.61 -9.46 -24.75
C GLU A 84 -17.86 -8.33 -25.74
N THR A 85 -16.81 -7.61 -26.12
CA THR A 85 -16.86 -6.54 -27.12
C THR A 85 -17.22 -7.07 -28.51
N ILE A 86 -16.66 -8.21 -28.93
CA ILE A 86 -17.02 -8.88 -30.19
C ILE A 86 -18.51 -9.28 -30.18
N ARG A 87 -19.01 -9.92 -29.11
CA ARG A 87 -20.44 -10.26 -28.99
C ARG A 87 -21.35 -9.03 -29.05
N ARG A 88 -20.95 -7.92 -28.40
CA ARG A 88 -21.69 -6.65 -28.48
C ARG A 88 -21.70 -6.06 -29.88
N GLN A 89 -20.62 -6.21 -30.63
CA GLN A 89 -20.57 -5.81 -32.04
C GLN A 89 -21.45 -6.71 -32.91
N GLU A 90 -21.46 -8.04 -32.70
CA GLU A 90 -22.36 -8.97 -33.40
C GLU A 90 -23.84 -8.67 -33.11
N GLU A 91 -24.19 -8.30 -31.88
CA GLU A 91 -25.54 -7.83 -31.52
C GLU A 91 -25.89 -6.49 -32.17
N LEU A 92 -24.96 -5.53 -32.18
CA LEU A 92 -25.13 -4.24 -32.86
C LEU A 92 -25.19 -4.36 -34.39
N GLU A 93 -24.47 -5.31 -35.00
CA GLU A 93 -24.49 -5.57 -36.44
C GLU A 93 -25.74 -6.35 -36.86
N LYS A 94 -26.24 -7.29 -36.05
CA LYS A 94 -27.57 -7.88 -36.25
C LYS A 94 -28.65 -6.81 -36.17
N ARG A 95 -28.61 -5.95 -35.16
CA ARG A 95 -29.57 -4.85 -35.00
C ARG A 95 -29.49 -3.88 -36.18
N LYS A 96 -28.29 -3.42 -36.55
CA LYS A 96 -28.08 -2.61 -37.75
C LYS A 96 -28.55 -3.26 -39.03
N LYS A 97 -28.39 -4.59 -39.21
CA LYS A 97 -28.95 -5.28 -40.39
C LYS A 97 -30.47 -5.26 -40.40
N GLN A 98 -31.09 -5.38 -39.23
CA GLN A 98 -32.54 -5.31 -39.08
C GLN A 98 -33.06 -3.88 -39.33
N ASP A 99 -32.34 -2.87 -38.82
CA ASP A 99 -32.60 -1.46 -39.10
C ASP A 99 -32.40 -1.15 -40.61
N LEU A 100 -31.36 -1.72 -41.25
CA LEU A 100 -31.07 -1.56 -42.68
C LEU A 100 -32.09 -2.25 -43.61
N ASP A 101 -32.64 -3.41 -43.25
CA ASP A 101 -33.70 -4.09 -44.03
C ASP A 101 -35.03 -3.30 -44.05
N ASP A 102 -35.22 -2.38 -43.10
CA ASP A 102 -36.35 -1.43 -43.06
C ASP A 102 -35.97 -0.07 -43.68
N GLU A 103 -34.73 0.42 -43.52
CA GLU A 103 -34.21 1.58 -44.25
C GLU A 103 -34.17 1.33 -45.77
N GLU A 104 -33.67 0.19 -46.26
CA GLU A 104 -33.62 -0.12 -47.70
C GLU A 104 -35.04 -0.24 -48.31
N ARG A 105 -36.01 -0.73 -47.53
CA ARG A 105 -37.41 -0.83 -47.94
C ARG A 105 -38.09 0.54 -48.05
N SER A 106 -37.69 1.50 -47.22
CA SER A 106 -38.14 2.89 -47.31
C SER A 106 -37.36 3.72 -48.34
N ALA A 107 -36.07 3.43 -48.55
CA ALA A 107 -35.24 4.06 -49.57
C ALA A 107 -35.76 3.76 -50.99
N LYS A 108 -36.10 2.49 -51.29
CA LYS A 108 -36.69 2.10 -52.59
C LYS A 108 -38.03 2.78 -52.88
N PHE A 109 -38.80 3.13 -51.84
CA PHE A 109 -40.03 3.90 -51.99
C PHE A 109 -39.77 5.39 -52.33
N ILE A 110 -38.62 5.92 -51.93
CA ILE A 110 -38.18 7.30 -52.21
C ILE A 110 -37.47 7.39 -53.58
N GLU A 111 -36.59 6.45 -53.92
CA GLU A 111 -35.90 6.43 -55.23
C GLU A 111 -36.87 6.42 -56.40
N GLU A 112 -37.95 5.63 -56.33
CA GLU A 112 -38.96 5.55 -57.41
C GLU A 112 -39.72 6.88 -57.62
N GLN A 113 -39.75 7.76 -56.61
CA GLN A 113 -40.25 9.14 -56.75
C GLN A 113 -39.18 10.09 -57.31
N VAL A 114 -37.94 9.99 -56.83
CA VAL A 114 -36.81 10.83 -57.28
C VAL A 114 -36.43 10.55 -58.73
N ARG A 115 -36.56 9.30 -59.20
CA ARG A 115 -36.28 8.86 -60.58
C ARG A 115 -37.15 9.54 -61.65
N ARG A 116 -38.27 10.17 -61.27
CA ARG A 116 -39.10 11.01 -62.14
C ARG A 116 -38.67 12.47 -62.20
N GLY A 117 -37.68 12.87 -61.40
CA GLY A 117 -37.22 14.25 -61.23
C GLY A 117 -35.85 14.54 -61.83
N LYS A 118 -35.84 14.93 -63.12
CA LYS A 118 -34.72 15.56 -63.86
C LYS A 118 -33.54 14.67 -64.27
N GLU A 119 -33.60 14.23 -65.53
CA GLU A 119 -32.42 14.23 -66.39
C GLU A 119 -31.90 15.68 -66.56
N LYS A 120 -30.59 15.92 -66.48
CA LYS A 120 -29.74 16.64 -67.47
C LYS A 120 -28.43 17.19 -66.90
N LYS A 121 -27.36 16.91 -67.65
CA LYS A 121 -26.06 17.59 -67.74
C LYS A 121 -25.11 17.65 -66.52
N ASP A 122 -23.99 16.95 -66.71
CA ASP A 122 -22.62 17.48 -66.69
C ASP A 122 -22.19 18.37 -65.51
N GLU A 123 -21.47 17.80 -64.53
CA GLU A 123 -20.62 18.54 -63.59
C GLU A 123 -19.13 18.25 -63.84
N GLU A 124 -18.33 19.34 -63.91
CA GLU A 124 -16.87 19.32 -63.83
C GLU A 124 -16.45 19.52 -62.36
N VAL A 125 -15.56 18.68 -61.82
CA VAL A 125 -15.18 18.72 -60.39
C VAL A 125 -13.67 18.89 -60.20
N GLN A 126 -13.29 19.94 -59.48
CA GLN A 126 -11.90 20.32 -59.22
C GLN A 126 -11.24 19.46 -58.10
N ASN A 127 -9.99 19.05 -58.34
CA ASN A 127 -9.17 18.34 -57.34
C ASN A 127 -8.78 19.25 -56.16
N ARG A 128 -8.91 18.74 -54.93
CA ARG A 128 -8.85 19.52 -53.68
C ARG A 128 -7.51 19.47 -52.91
N TYR A 129 -6.44 18.91 -53.48
CA TYR A 129 -5.19 18.65 -52.74
C TYR A 129 -3.92 19.08 -53.50
N THR A 130 -3.63 20.38 -53.49
CA THR A 130 -2.33 20.93 -53.91
C THR A 130 -1.89 22.04 -52.96
N ALA A 131 -0.63 22.07 -52.55
CA ALA A 131 -0.07 23.11 -51.69
C ALA A 131 0.76 24.10 -52.53
N VAL A 132 0.78 25.39 -52.15
CA VAL A 132 1.66 26.38 -52.78
C VAL A 132 2.66 26.88 -51.74
N VAL A 133 3.93 26.60 -51.97
CA VAL A 133 5.04 26.97 -51.07
C VAL A 133 5.81 28.12 -51.70
N LYS A 134 6.15 29.14 -50.91
CA LYS A 134 6.98 30.27 -51.35
C LYS A 134 8.43 30.04 -50.89
N MET A 135 9.39 30.03 -51.82
CA MET A 135 10.81 30.04 -51.48
C MET A 135 11.16 31.38 -50.87
N MET A 136 11.81 31.40 -49.70
CA MET A 136 12.04 32.65 -48.97
C MET A 136 13.10 33.53 -49.64
N ASP A 137 14.10 32.89 -50.26
CA ASP A 137 15.32 33.56 -50.73
C ASP A 137 15.15 34.23 -52.11
N SER A 138 14.43 33.58 -53.05
CA SER A 138 14.10 34.14 -54.38
C SER A 138 12.72 34.80 -54.44
N GLY A 139 11.80 34.40 -53.55
CA GLY A 139 10.42 34.87 -53.52
C GLY A 139 9.45 34.11 -54.44
N ASP A 140 9.89 33.11 -55.19
CA ASP A 140 9.05 32.33 -56.11
C ASP A 140 8.02 31.46 -55.39
N LYS A 141 6.88 31.19 -56.04
CA LYS A 141 5.80 30.34 -55.53
C LYS A 141 5.65 29.06 -56.34
N LEU A 142 6.06 27.94 -55.77
CA LEU A 142 5.94 26.61 -56.37
C LEU A 142 4.66 25.92 -55.90
N LYS A 143 3.88 25.39 -56.85
CA LYS A 143 2.70 24.56 -56.57
C LYS A 143 3.14 23.09 -56.53
N LEU A 144 3.09 22.48 -55.35
CA LEU A 144 3.38 21.07 -55.13
C LEU A 144 2.09 20.27 -55.17
N ASP A 145 2.10 19.23 -56.01
CA ASP A 145 1.06 18.23 -56.11
C ASP A 145 1.41 17.01 -55.23
N GLN A 146 0.44 16.13 -55.01
CA GLN A 146 0.56 14.97 -54.13
C GLN A 146 1.62 13.96 -54.60
N SER A 147 1.99 14.00 -55.89
CA SER A 147 3.08 13.23 -56.50
C SER A 147 4.50 13.67 -56.11
N HIS A 148 4.67 14.81 -55.43
CA HIS A 148 5.98 15.40 -55.15
C HIS A 148 6.43 15.27 -53.68
N LEU A 149 5.81 14.35 -52.92
CA LEU A 149 6.09 14.12 -51.49
C LEU A 149 6.51 12.66 -51.27
N GLU A 150 7.79 12.42 -51.01
CA GLU A 150 8.28 11.10 -50.58
C GLU A 150 7.87 10.77 -49.14
N THR A 151 7.54 9.50 -48.89
CA THR A 151 7.07 9.05 -47.57
C THR A 151 8.23 8.55 -46.71
N VAL A 152 8.71 9.38 -45.78
CA VAL A 152 9.83 9.02 -44.89
C VAL A 152 9.33 8.23 -43.68
N ILE A 153 9.70 6.96 -43.60
CA ILE A 153 9.50 6.12 -42.41
C ILE A 153 10.54 6.51 -41.34
N PRO A 154 10.14 6.85 -40.08
CA PRO A 154 11.08 7.12 -39.01
C PRO A 154 11.94 5.89 -38.67
N ALA A 155 13.25 6.07 -38.64
CA ALA A 155 14.19 5.00 -38.29
C ALA A 155 13.95 4.44 -36.88
N LEU A 156 14.27 3.15 -36.67
CA LEU A 156 14.16 2.50 -35.36
C LEU A 156 15.00 3.26 -34.30
N GLY A 157 14.46 3.37 -33.09
CA GLY A 157 15.04 4.15 -32.00
C GLY A 157 14.77 5.66 -32.06
N LYS A 158 14.07 6.19 -33.08
CA LYS A 158 13.66 7.61 -33.12
C LYS A 158 12.32 7.86 -32.43
N GLN A 159 12.13 9.08 -31.93
CA GLN A 159 10.86 9.53 -31.38
C GLN A 159 9.79 9.66 -32.46
N VAL A 160 8.54 9.34 -32.10
CA VAL A 160 7.34 9.49 -32.91
C VAL A 160 6.18 10.00 -32.06
N LEU A 161 5.34 10.87 -32.63
CA LEU A 161 4.17 11.42 -31.96
C LEU A 161 2.92 10.61 -32.31
N VAL A 162 2.20 10.12 -31.31
CA VAL A 162 0.97 9.35 -31.52
C VAL A 162 -0.17 10.30 -31.93
N LEU A 163 -0.55 10.31 -33.20
CA LEU A 163 -1.57 11.25 -33.72
C LEU A 163 -3.02 10.81 -33.50
N ASN A 164 -3.28 9.54 -33.14
CA ASN A 164 -4.63 9.00 -32.94
C ASN A 164 -4.67 7.87 -31.88
N GLY A 165 -5.86 7.56 -31.35
CA GLY A 165 -6.08 6.49 -30.34
C GLY A 165 -5.91 6.91 -28.88
N VAL A 166 -5.87 5.93 -27.96
CA VAL A 166 -5.88 6.12 -26.48
C VAL A 166 -4.63 6.87 -25.96
N HIS A 167 -3.59 6.99 -26.78
CA HIS A 167 -2.35 7.72 -26.46
C HIS A 167 -2.13 8.94 -27.35
N ARG A 168 -3.17 9.43 -28.03
CA ARG A 168 -3.13 10.63 -28.88
C ARG A 168 -2.47 11.82 -28.15
N GLY A 169 -1.49 12.44 -28.80
CA GLY A 169 -0.71 13.56 -28.27
C GLY A 169 0.46 13.17 -27.37
N LYS A 170 0.72 11.88 -27.14
CA LYS A 170 1.95 11.42 -26.45
C LYS A 170 3.06 11.10 -27.43
N GLU A 171 4.29 11.37 -27.00
CA GLU A 171 5.51 10.87 -27.62
C GLU A 171 5.77 9.40 -27.26
N ALA A 172 6.42 8.70 -28.17
CA ALA A 172 6.86 7.30 -28.04
C ALA A 172 8.15 7.09 -28.85
N ILE A 173 8.82 5.96 -28.67
CA ILE A 173 10.02 5.57 -29.45
C ILE A 173 9.66 4.43 -30.39
N MET A 174 10.09 4.51 -31.66
CA MET A 174 9.92 3.44 -32.66
C MET A 174 10.77 2.21 -32.28
N ASP A 175 10.14 1.07 -31.97
CA ASP A 175 10.81 -0.17 -31.52
C ASP A 175 11.10 -1.12 -32.69
N CYS A 176 10.05 -1.48 -33.45
CA CYS A 176 10.19 -2.32 -34.65
C CYS A 176 9.09 -2.02 -35.67
N ILE A 177 9.36 -2.36 -36.93
CA ILE A 177 8.40 -2.27 -38.04
C ILE A 177 8.30 -3.65 -38.68
N ASP A 178 7.08 -4.14 -38.88
CA ASP A 178 6.78 -5.36 -39.64
C ASP A 178 6.11 -4.96 -40.96
N GLU A 179 6.91 -5.00 -42.02
CA GLU A 179 6.50 -4.69 -43.40
C GLU A 179 5.50 -5.69 -43.96
N LYS A 180 5.39 -6.90 -43.39
CA LYS A 180 4.53 -7.99 -43.90
C LYS A 180 3.14 -7.98 -43.26
N SER A 181 2.99 -7.33 -42.11
CA SER A 181 1.68 -6.98 -41.51
C SER A 181 1.39 -5.47 -41.50
N PHE A 182 2.18 -4.68 -42.23
CA PHE A 182 2.10 -3.21 -42.33
C PHE A 182 1.96 -2.51 -40.97
N SER A 183 2.70 -2.95 -39.95
CA SER A 183 2.47 -2.56 -38.55
C SER A 183 3.75 -2.22 -37.79
N ALA A 184 3.74 -1.14 -37.01
CA ALA A 184 4.85 -0.73 -36.15
C ALA A 184 4.56 -0.98 -34.65
N THR A 185 5.60 -1.32 -33.89
CA THR A 185 5.59 -1.32 -32.41
C THR A 185 6.27 -0.06 -31.92
N ILE A 186 5.66 0.60 -30.93
CA ILE A 186 6.20 1.82 -30.29
C ILE A 186 6.26 1.63 -28.77
N ILE A 187 7.30 2.18 -28.14
CA ILE A 187 7.48 2.20 -26.68
C ILE A 187 7.00 3.55 -26.15
N MET A 188 5.93 3.54 -25.35
CA MET A 188 5.38 4.73 -24.71
C MET A 188 6.27 5.19 -23.55
N ASP A 189 6.82 6.40 -23.61
CA ASP A 189 7.75 6.92 -22.59
C ASP A 189 7.03 7.46 -21.33
N SER A 190 6.09 6.69 -20.76
CA SER A 190 5.19 7.20 -19.71
C SER A 190 4.84 6.26 -18.55
N GLU A 191 5.59 5.17 -18.33
CA GLU A 191 5.61 4.45 -17.04
C GLU A 191 7.04 4.22 -16.51
N THR A 192 7.67 5.31 -16.09
CA THR A 192 9.01 5.30 -15.46
C THR A 192 8.99 4.98 -13.95
N ARG A 193 7.84 4.51 -13.42
CA ARG A 193 7.61 4.21 -11.99
C ARG A 193 7.34 2.71 -11.78
N PRO A 194 7.65 2.12 -10.60
CA PRO A 194 7.32 0.72 -10.30
C PRO A 194 5.81 0.44 -10.28
N HIS A 195 5.42 -0.69 -10.89
CA HIS A 195 4.02 -1.11 -11.02
C HIS A 195 3.59 -2.03 -9.86
N ILE A 196 2.42 -1.81 -9.26
CA ILE A 196 1.87 -2.64 -8.18
C ILE A 196 1.13 -3.86 -8.76
N THR A 197 1.65 -5.06 -8.50
CA THR A 197 1.01 -6.32 -8.91
C THR A 197 -0.06 -6.75 -7.92
N ASP A 198 0.22 -6.61 -6.61
CA ASP A 198 -0.63 -7.11 -5.53
C ASP A 198 -0.86 -6.00 -4.50
N PHE A 199 -2.11 -5.77 -4.13
CA PHE A 199 -2.50 -4.89 -3.02
C PHE A 199 -3.56 -5.61 -2.20
N THR A 200 -3.19 -6.02 -0.98
CA THR A 200 -4.02 -6.84 -0.10
C THR A 200 -4.15 -6.17 1.26
N VAL A 201 -5.38 -5.88 1.69
CA VAL A 201 -5.70 -5.55 3.08
C VAL A 201 -6.37 -6.76 3.71
N LYS A 202 -5.89 -7.17 4.88
CA LYS A 202 -6.55 -8.15 5.73
C LYS A 202 -6.82 -7.53 7.10
N THR A 203 -8.07 -7.55 7.52
CA THR A 203 -8.44 -7.08 8.86
C THR A 203 -9.05 -8.25 9.63
N THR A 204 -8.66 -8.41 10.89
CA THR A 204 -9.31 -9.34 11.82
C THR A 204 -9.75 -8.52 13.03
N ILE A 205 -11.07 -8.43 13.24
CA ILE A 205 -11.66 -7.79 14.41
C ILE A 205 -11.98 -8.89 15.41
N ILE A 206 -11.50 -8.76 16.64
CA ILE A 206 -11.82 -9.64 17.76
C ILE A 206 -12.36 -8.74 18.89
N SER A 207 -13.64 -8.86 19.22
CA SER A 207 -14.32 -8.06 20.24
C SER A 207 -14.03 -6.55 20.10
N ARG A 208 -14.47 -5.97 18.98
CA ARG A 208 -14.24 -4.56 18.59
C ARG A 208 -12.77 -4.15 18.35
N TYR A 209 -11.78 -4.99 18.66
CA TYR A 209 -10.36 -4.68 18.47
C TYR A 209 -9.86 -5.20 17.11
N ALA A 210 -9.46 -4.28 16.23
CA ALA A 210 -9.14 -4.52 14.84
C ALA A 210 -7.62 -4.61 14.60
N PHE A 211 -7.15 -5.77 14.14
CA PHE A 211 -5.80 -6.01 13.63
C PHE A 211 -5.81 -5.92 12.11
N THR A 212 -5.19 -4.91 11.51
CA THR A 212 -5.15 -4.73 10.05
C THR A 212 -3.74 -4.85 9.49
N ALA A 213 -3.54 -5.82 8.59
CA ALA A 213 -2.32 -6.05 7.84
C ALA A 213 -2.52 -5.63 6.36
N VAL A 214 -1.71 -4.66 5.89
CA VAL A 214 -1.69 -4.18 4.51
C VAL A 214 -0.41 -4.64 3.83
N SER A 215 -0.54 -5.46 2.80
CA SER A 215 0.55 -5.95 1.95
C SER A 215 0.48 -5.35 0.55
N CYS A 216 1.61 -4.89 0.02
CA CYS A 216 1.71 -4.31 -1.32
C CYS A 216 2.99 -4.78 -2.02
N SER A 217 2.88 -5.32 -3.23
CA SER A 217 4.02 -5.77 -4.04
C SER A 217 4.19 -4.94 -5.31
N MET A 218 5.38 -4.39 -5.51
CA MET A 218 5.77 -3.55 -6.64
C MET A 218 6.87 -4.21 -7.47
N ILE A 219 6.82 -4.03 -8.79
CA ILE A 219 7.87 -4.45 -9.73
C ILE A 219 8.39 -3.23 -10.50
N ASN A 220 9.69 -2.97 -10.41
CA ASN A 220 10.37 -2.05 -11.30
C ASN A 220 10.70 -2.78 -12.61
N ARG A 221 9.96 -2.49 -13.70
CA ARG A 221 10.16 -3.15 -15.00
C ARG A 221 11.40 -2.62 -15.78
N VAL A 222 11.88 -1.41 -15.48
CA VAL A 222 13.01 -0.79 -16.23
C VAL A 222 14.38 -1.24 -15.69
N SER A 223 15.44 -1.05 -16.48
CA SER A 223 16.81 -1.45 -16.13
C SER A 223 17.48 -0.58 -15.07
N ALA A 224 17.07 0.68 -14.92
CA ALA A 224 17.56 1.58 -13.88
C ALA A 224 16.78 1.38 -12.56
N ALA A 225 17.42 1.65 -11.42
CA ALA A 225 16.69 1.74 -10.15
C ALA A 225 15.68 2.91 -10.18
N LYS A 226 14.53 2.73 -9.53
CA LYS A 226 13.44 3.73 -9.46
C LYS A 226 12.80 3.76 -8.07
N GLU A 227 12.39 4.94 -7.61
CA GLU A 227 11.66 5.09 -6.36
C GLU A 227 10.30 4.35 -6.45
N GLY A 228 10.12 3.34 -5.61
CA GLY A 228 8.82 2.76 -5.29
C GLY A 228 8.26 3.42 -4.04
N VAL A 229 7.01 3.87 -4.10
CA VAL A 229 6.36 4.63 -3.02
C VAL A 229 5.20 3.81 -2.46
N PHE A 230 5.43 3.17 -1.32
CA PHE A 230 4.36 2.56 -0.54
C PHE A 230 3.64 3.65 0.25
N GLN A 231 2.36 3.85 -0.05
CA GLN A 231 1.53 4.84 0.63
C GLN A 231 0.18 4.22 0.99
N VAL A 232 -0.20 4.35 2.26
CA VAL A 232 -1.45 3.83 2.84
C VAL A 232 -2.00 4.89 3.78
N GLN A 233 -3.31 5.05 3.81
CA GLN A 233 -3.99 5.82 4.86
C GLN A 233 -4.47 4.85 5.94
N ILE A 234 -4.13 5.17 7.17
CA ILE A 234 -4.47 4.41 8.38
C ILE A 234 -5.27 5.34 9.31
N PRO A 235 -6.25 4.85 10.09
CA PRO A 235 -6.98 5.70 11.01
C PRO A 235 -6.06 6.38 12.03
N SER A 236 -6.31 7.65 12.38
CA SER A 236 -5.57 8.35 13.45
C SER A 236 -5.90 7.80 14.86
N SER A 237 -6.89 6.91 14.94
CA SER A 237 -7.13 6.01 16.07
C SER A 237 -6.12 4.86 16.17
N ALA A 238 -5.43 4.46 15.11
CA ALA A 238 -4.59 3.27 15.11
C ALA A 238 -3.18 3.52 15.66
N PHE A 239 -2.54 2.47 16.17
CA PHE A 239 -1.10 2.41 16.35
C PHE A 239 -0.51 1.39 15.37
N ILE A 240 0.55 1.78 14.65
CA ILE A 240 1.36 0.83 13.87
C ILE A 240 2.08 -0.09 14.85
N SER A 241 2.03 -1.41 14.62
CA SER A 241 2.69 -2.41 15.46
C SER A 241 3.79 -3.21 14.75
N ASN A 242 3.76 -3.28 13.41
CA ASN A 242 4.84 -3.83 12.61
C ASN A 242 4.93 -3.12 11.25
N PHE A 243 6.14 -2.95 10.73
CA PHE A 243 6.34 -2.72 9.30
C PHE A 243 7.56 -3.51 8.85
N THR A 244 7.45 -4.21 7.73
CA THR A 244 8.54 -4.97 7.13
C THR A 244 8.54 -4.75 5.62
N MET A 245 9.72 -4.53 5.04
CA MET A 245 9.90 -4.46 3.60
C MET A 245 10.82 -5.58 3.10
N ILE A 246 10.60 -6.04 1.88
CA ILE A 246 11.38 -7.10 1.23
C ILE A 246 11.78 -6.60 -0.15
N ILE A 247 13.01 -6.08 -0.30
CA ILE A 247 13.50 -5.42 -1.52
C ILE A 247 14.55 -6.30 -2.18
N ALA A 248 14.33 -6.66 -3.45
CA ALA A 248 15.20 -7.57 -4.20
C ALA A 248 15.50 -8.91 -3.45
N GLY A 249 14.57 -9.34 -2.59
CA GLY A 249 14.69 -10.53 -1.74
C GLY A 249 15.25 -10.30 -0.33
N ARG A 250 15.87 -9.14 -0.06
CA ARG A 250 16.36 -8.80 1.30
C ARG A 250 15.22 -8.32 2.19
N VAL A 251 14.98 -9.02 3.31
CA VAL A 251 14.03 -8.60 4.35
C VAL A 251 14.67 -7.52 5.21
N VAL A 252 13.96 -6.41 5.41
CA VAL A 252 14.33 -5.31 6.32
C VAL A 252 13.13 -5.04 7.24
N PRO A 253 13.16 -5.52 8.49
CA PRO A 253 12.12 -5.26 9.48
C PRO A 253 12.29 -3.87 10.12
N GLY A 254 11.18 -3.25 10.51
CA GLY A 254 11.17 -2.08 11.38
C GLY A 254 11.13 -2.48 12.85
N THR A 255 12.00 -1.88 13.66
CA THR A 255 12.02 -2.08 15.13
C THR A 255 11.38 -0.88 15.83
N VAL A 256 10.55 -1.11 16.85
CA VAL A 256 9.94 0.00 17.62
C VAL A 256 10.83 0.35 18.79
N GLN A 257 11.27 1.60 18.81
CA GLN A 257 12.26 2.12 19.75
C GLN A 257 11.71 3.33 20.51
N ALA A 258 12.25 3.52 21.71
CA ALA A 258 12.10 4.70 22.54
C ALA A 258 12.54 5.97 21.79
N LYS A 259 11.70 7.03 21.71
CA LYS A 259 12.20 8.34 21.26
C LYS A 259 13.13 8.94 22.33
N GLU A 260 14.29 9.44 21.88
CA GLU A 260 15.27 10.15 22.69
C GLU A 260 14.88 11.62 22.91
N LYS A 261 15.22 12.19 24.08
CA LYS A 261 15.12 13.64 24.33
C LYS A 261 16.35 14.34 23.72
N LYS A 262 16.35 14.61 22.41
CA LYS A 262 17.44 15.36 21.76
C LYS A 262 17.34 16.85 22.10
N ILE A 263 18.32 17.34 22.85
CA ILE A 263 18.52 18.77 23.15
C ILE A 263 19.36 19.35 22.00
N ILE A 264 18.73 19.74 20.90
CA ILE A 264 19.40 20.26 19.68
C ILE A 264 18.62 21.46 19.12
N ASP A 265 19.36 22.38 18.49
CA ASP A 265 18.92 23.68 17.95
C ASP A 265 17.66 23.61 17.03
N PRO A 266 16.63 24.45 17.27
CA PRO A 266 15.39 24.47 16.48
C PRO A 266 15.56 24.73 14.97
N THR A 267 16.65 25.38 14.55
CA THR A 267 16.86 25.78 13.14
C THR A 267 17.16 24.61 12.20
N GLN A 268 17.78 23.54 12.72
CA GLN A 268 18.15 22.36 11.93
C GLN A 268 16.95 21.44 11.65
N GLU A 269 16.02 21.33 12.60
CA GLU A 269 14.87 20.43 12.45
C GLU A 269 13.92 20.88 11.33
N ALA A 270 13.74 22.19 11.14
CA ALA A 270 12.90 22.78 10.09
C ALA A 270 13.28 22.33 8.65
N LYS A 271 14.53 21.89 8.42
CA LYS A 271 14.99 21.31 7.15
C LYS A 271 14.95 19.77 7.13
N LYS A 272 15.25 19.08 8.23
CA LYS A 272 15.25 17.60 8.28
C LYS A 272 13.85 16.99 8.46
N LEU A 273 13.04 17.55 9.37
CA LEU A 273 11.68 17.08 9.66
C LEU A 273 10.78 17.09 8.41
N ARG A 274 10.99 18.09 7.54
CA ARG A 274 10.25 18.31 6.28
C ARG A 274 10.42 17.19 5.25
N ASN A 275 11.50 16.40 5.33
CA ASN A 275 11.83 15.37 4.35
C ASN A 275 11.80 13.93 4.90
N ALA A 276 12.15 13.70 6.17
CA ALA A 276 12.31 12.35 6.71
C ALA A 276 11.03 11.78 7.37
N THR A 277 10.15 12.63 7.93
CA THR A 277 8.92 12.17 8.61
C THR A 277 7.70 12.87 8.03
N LYS A 278 7.33 12.50 6.79
CA LYS A 278 6.09 12.98 6.16
C LYS A 278 4.86 12.12 6.51
N ALA A 279 4.81 11.66 7.76
CA ALA A 279 3.54 11.48 8.44
C ALA A 279 2.97 12.89 8.62
N SER A 280 1.88 13.21 7.93
CA SER A 280 1.21 14.51 8.01
C SER A 280 0.72 14.79 9.43
N SER A 281 0.46 16.06 9.74
CA SER A 281 -0.18 16.48 11.00
C SER A 281 -1.54 15.80 11.22
N SER A 282 -2.20 16.05 12.37
CA SER A 282 -3.52 15.53 12.78
C SER A 282 -4.71 16.04 11.91
N GLU A 283 -4.54 16.01 10.60
CA GLU A 283 -5.32 16.75 9.59
C GLU A 283 -6.57 16.03 9.10
N ASN A 284 -6.72 14.73 9.37
CA ASN A 284 -7.90 13.93 9.02
C ASN A 284 -8.19 12.88 10.11
N GLU A 285 -9.31 12.17 10.00
CA GLU A 285 -9.54 10.88 10.68
C GLU A 285 -8.56 9.77 10.20
N MET A 286 -7.74 10.07 9.18
CA MET A 286 -6.78 9.17 8.52
C MET A 286 -5.39 9.81 8.42
N GLU A 287 -4.39 9.25 9.09
CA GLU A 287 -2.98 9.57 8.88
C GLU A 287 -2.46 8.88 7.61
N THR A 288 -1.50 9.49 6.91
CA THR A 288 -0.87 8.87 5.72
C THR A 288 0.49 8.31 6.08
N PHE A 289 0.59 6.98 6.15
CA PHE A 289 1.88 6.30 6.17
C PHE A 289 2.48 6.30 4.76
N ARG A 290 3.69 6.85 4.60
CA ARG A 290 4.43 6.84 3.33
C ARG A 290 5.86 6.35 3.57
N MET A 291 6.22 5.26 2.90
CA MET A 291 7.60 4.78 2.75
C MET A 291 8.00 4.88 1.28
N ALA A 292 9.19 5.40 1.01
CA ALA A 292 9.73 5.48 -0.34
C ALA A 292 11.13 4.89 -0.38
N VAL A 293 11.40 4.05 -1.37
CA VAL A 293 12.68 3.33 -1.47
C VAL A 293 13.04 3.04 -2.92
N ASN A 294 14.33 3.06 -3.24
CA ASN A 294 14.81 2.71 -4.58
C ASN A 294 14.69 1.20 -4.80
N ILE A 295 13.75 0.80 -5.66
CA ILE A 295 13.64 -0.58 -6.13
C ILE A 295 14.67 -0.75 -7.26
N PRO A 296 15.64 -1.68 -7.15
CA PRO A 296 16.63 -1.90 -8.19
C PRO A 296 15.99 -2.24 -9.55
N GLY A 297 16.73 -2.03 -10.64
CA GLY A 297 16.25 -2.36 -11.98
C GLY A 297 15.81 -3.82 -12.09
N LYS A 298 14.70 -4.09 -12.77
CA LYS A 298 14.11 -5.42 -13.01
C LYS A 298 13.80 -6.24 -11.74
N ASN A 299 13.78 -5.60 -10.57
CA ASN A 299 13.50 -6.24 -9.28
C ASN A 299 12.12 -5.87 -8.72
N LYS A 300 11.73 -6.58 -7.66
CA LYS A 300 10.51 -6.31 -6.89
C LYS A 300 10.81 -5.79 -5.49
N ALA A 301 9.86 -5.05 -4.93
CA ALA A 301 9.76 -4.81 -3.49
C ALA A 301 8.39 -5.28 -2.99
N THR A 302 8.32 -5.83 -1.78
CA THR A 302 7.05 -6.12 -1.09
C THR A 302 7.06 -5.44 0.27
N PHE A 303 5.98 -4.76 0.62
CA PHE A 303 5.80 -4.04 1.87
C PHE A 303 4.68 -4.73 2.66
N LEU A 304 4.84 -4.83 3.98
CA LEU A 304 3.85 -5.34 4.91
C LEU A 304 3.78 -4.36 6.09
N LEU A 305 2.62 -3.72 6.28
CA LEU A 305 2.31 -2.83 7.39
C LEU A 305 1.24 -3.49 8.26
N ILE A 306 1.41 -3.49 9.58
CA ILE A 306 0.40 -3.95 10.55
C ILE A 306 0.07 -2.80 11.49
N TYR A 307 -1.21 -2.51 11.68
CA TYR A 307 -1.72 -1.53 12.62
C TYR A 307 -2.94 -2.03 13.37
N GLU A 308 -3.16 -1.49 14.57
CA GLU A 308 -4.14 -1.96 15.55
C GLU A 308 -4.98 -0.80 16.10
N GLU A 309 -6.29 -1.00 16.20
CA GLU A 309 -7.21 -0.02 16.80
C GLU A 309 -8.41 -0.64 17.52
N LEU A 310 -8.96 0.06 18.50
CA LEU A 310 -10.29 -0.22 19.04
C LEU A 310 -11.33 0.57 18.23
N LEU A 311 -12.26 -0.15 17.60
CA LEU A 311 -13.39 0.46 16.88
C LEU A 311 -14.32 1.18 17.88
N GLN A 312 -14.66 2.43 17.58
CA GLN A 312 -15.52 3.23 18.44
C GLN A 312 -16.99 3.08 18.02
N ARG A 313 -17.85 2.73 18.97
CA ARG A 313 -19.30 2.77 18.76
C ARG A 313 -19.79 4.21 18.69
N ARG A 314 -20.42 4.60 17.58
CA ARG A 314 -21.02 5.93 17.35
C ARG A 314 -22.37 5.76 16.66
N LEU A 315 -23.38 6.56 17.04
CA LEU A 315 -24.75 6.47 16.49
C LEU A 315 -25.34 5.04 16.52
N GLY A 316 -24.90 4.22 17.48
CA GLY A 316 -25.34 2.83 17.66
C GLY A 316 -24.60 1.79 16.83
N LYS A 317 -23.50 2.12 16.15
CA LYS A 317 -22.75 1.19 15.29
C LYS A 317 -21.24 1.36 15.46
N TYR A 318 -20.48 0.29 15.25
CA TYR A 318 -19.05 0.36 14.97
C TYR A 318 -18.84 0.62 13.47
N GLU A 319 -17.87 1.46 13.10
CA GLU A 319 -17.48 1.69 11.70
C GLU A 319 -16.00 1.37 11.50
N LEU A 320 -15.69 0.37 10.67
CA LEU A 320 -14.35 0.13 10.12
C LEU A 320 -14.24 0.86 8.78
N VAL A 321 -13.15 1.63 8.60
CA VAL A 321 -12.88 2.37 7.36
C VAL A 321 -11.55 1.91 6.77
N THR A 322 -11.56 1.29 5.60
CA THR A 322 -10.36 0.84 4.86
C THR A 322 -10.12 1.70 3.63
N SER A 323 -8.99 2.43 3.59
CA SER A 323 -8.62 3.26 2.43
C SER A 323 -8.03 2.44 1.28
N ILE A 324 -8.73 2.37 0.15
CA ILE A 324 -8.28 1.64 -1.06
C ILE A 324 -7.76 2.65 -2.09
N ARG A 325 -6.49 3.05 -1.93
CA ARG A 325 -5.85 4.10 -2.73
C ARG A 325 -4.44 3.73 -3.25
N PRO A 326 -4.25 2.61 -3.98
CA PRO A 326 -2.96 2.21 -4.57
C PRO A 326 -2.37 3.16 -5.63
N LEU A 327 -3.12 4.19 -6.08
CA LEU A 327 -2.69 5.20 -7.07
C LEU A 327 -2.39 4.67 -8.49
N GLN A 328 -2.73 3.41 -8.75
CA GLN A 328 -2.71 2.74 -10.06
C GLN A 328 -3.68 1.54 -10.04
N LEU A 329 -4.04 1.02 -11.21
CA LEU A 329 -4.79 -0.24 -11.29
C LEU A 329 -3.87 -1.40 -10.92
N VAL A 330 -4.38 -2.34 -10.12
CA VAL A 330 -3.59 -3.42 -9.51
C VAL A 330 -4.06 -4.78 -10.04
N SER A 331 -3.11 -5.64 -10.41
CA SER A 331 -3.44 -6.96 -10.99
C SER A 331 -4.23 -7.86 -10.03
N LYS A 332 -3.91 -7.81 -8.73
CA LYS A 332 -4.60 -8.53 -7.66
C LYS A 332 -4.92 -7.58 -6.50
N LEU A 333 -6.16 -7.09 -6.46
CA LEU A 333 -6.68 -6.29 -5.34
C LEU A 333 -7.55 -7.18 -4.45
N LEU A 334 -7.30 -7.16 -3.14
CA LEU A 334 -8.05 -7.91 -2.13
C LEU A 334 -8.23 -7.07 -0.87
N VAL A 335 -9.46 -6.99 -0.37
CA VAL A 335 -9.77 -6.60 1.01
C VAL A 335 -10.55 -7.75 1.64
N ASP A 336 -10.06 -8.28 2.75
CA ASP A 336 -10.58 -9.50 3.38
C ASP A 336 -10.69 -9.25 4.89
N VAL A 337 -11.90 -8.96 5.36
CA VAL A 337 -12.21 -8.59 6.75
C VAL A 337 -12.92 -9.75 7.43
N ASN A 338 -12.35 -10.24 8.53
CA ASN A 338 -12.97 -11.21 9.42
C ASN A 338 -13.38 -10.49 10.70
N ILE A 339 -14.63 -10.65 11.12
CA ILE A 339 -15.18 -10.17 12.39
C ILE A 339 -15.43 -11.40 13.26
N LEU A 340 -14.98 -11.35 14.52
CA LEU A 340 -15.30 -12.30 15.58
C LEU A 340 -15.73 -11.53 16.82
N GLU A 341 -16.91 -11.83 17.33
CA GLU A 341 -17.50 -11.24 18.52
C GLU A 341 -17.95 -12.34 19.48
N LEU A 342 -17.90 -12.10 20.79
CA LEU A 342 -18.54 -13.00 21.76
C LEU A 342 -20.06 -12.84 21.78
N SER A 343 -20.55 -11.64 21.43
CA SER A 343 -21.98 -11.36 21.21
C SER A 343 -22.42 -11.70 19.79
N GLU A 344 -23.72 -11.99 19.62
CA GLU A 344 -24.33 -12.12 18.29
C GLU A 344 -24.31 -10.78 17.54
N ILE A 345 -23.97 -10.81 16.24
CA ILE A 345 -23.88 -9.65 15.36
C ILE A 345 -25.31 -9.28 14.91
N THR A 346 -25.89 -8.27 15.54
CA THR A 346 -27.30 -7.85 15.35
C THR A 346 -27.49 -6.93 14.15
N TYR A 347 -26.43 -6.31 13.64
CA TYR A 347 -26.47 -5.45 12.47
C TYR A 347 -25.21 -5.61 11.62
N LEU A 348 -25.35 -5.61 10.29
CA LEU A 348 -24.23 -5.54 9.34
C LEU A 348 -24.64 -4.75 8.08
N GLU A 349 -23.77 -3.85 7.63
CA GLU A 349 -23.96 -3.00 6.46
C GLU A 349 -22.60 -2.73 5.79
N VAL A 350 -22.51 -2.98 4.48
CA VAL A 350 -21.32 -2.65 3.66
C VAL A 350 -21.76 -1.65 2.58
N PRO A 351 -21.73 -0.34 2.87
CA PRO A 351 -22.21 0.69 1.94
C PRO A 351 -21.29 0.84 0.71
N PRO A 352 -21.75 1.54 -0.35
CA PRO A 352 -20.93 1.86 -1.52
C PRO A 352 -19.60 2.56 -1.17
N LEU A 353 -18.57 2.36 -2.03
CA LEU A 353 -17.25 2.97 -1.86
C LEU A 353 -17.32 4.50 -1.74
N ARG A 354 -16.85 5.05 -0.61
CA ARG A 354 -16.90 6.49 -0.35
C ARG A 354 -15.73 7.19 -1.04
N ASN A 355 -16.01 7.98 -2.07
CA ASN A 355 -15.01 8.78 -2.78
C ASN A 355 -15.02 10.23 -2.31
N ALA A 356 -13.86 10.77 -1.95
CA ALA A 356 -13.72 12.10 -1.34
C ALA A 356 -14.25 13.26 -2.20
N ARG A 357 -14.37 13.08 -3.54
CA ARG A 357 -14.96 14.05 -4.46
C ARG A 357 -16.50 14.04 -4.50
N ASN A 358 -17.16 13.05 -3.91
CA ASN A 358 -18.62 12.86 -4.01
C ASN A 358 -19.41 13.38 -2.79
N ASN A 359 -18.83 14.26 -1.97
CA ASN A 359 -19.59 15.02 -0.97
C ASN A 359 -20.46 16.16 -1.59
N GLY A 360 -20.41 16.36 -2.92
CA GLY A 360 -20.93 17.54 -3.60
C GLY A 360 -22.04 17.33 -4.66
N LEU A 361 -22.51 16.10 -4.91
CA LEU A 361 -23.72 15.86 -5.70
C LEU A 361 -24.77 15.14 -4.86
N GLY A 362 -25.85 15.84 -4.54
CA GLY A 362 -27.00 15.24 -3.87
C GLY A 362 -27.65 14.17 -4.74
N ALA A 363 -28.13 13.10 -4.11
CA ALA A 363 -28.85 12.02 -4.79
C ALA A 363 -30.25 12.49 -5.23
N THR A 364 -30.34 13.23 -6.34
CA THR A 364 -31.59 13.54 -7.05
C THR A 364 -32.03 12.38 -7.96
N THR A 365 -31.70 11.14 -7.59
CA THR A 365 -32.40 9.94 -8.05
C THR A 365 -33.54 9.64 -7.08
N LYS A 366 -34.70 9.27 -7.62
CA LYS A 366 -35.92 9.00 -6.83
C LYS A 366 -35.65 7.86 -5.82
N PRO A 367 -36.26 7.87 -4.63
CA PRO A 367 -36.07 6.83 -3.62
C PRO A 367 -36.65 5.51 -4.10
N ASN A 368 -35.80 4.67 -4.71
CA ASN A 368 -36.12 3.29 -5.04
C ASN A 368 -35.09 2.39 -4.33
N ASN A 369 -35.57 1.56 -3.40
CA ASN A 369 -34.73 0.97 -2.37
C ASN A 369 -33.87 -0.19 -2.89
N GLN A 370 -32.60 0.08 -3.22
CA GLN A 370 -31.54 -0.93 -3.21
C GLN A 370 -30.17 -0.28 -2.96
N VAL A 371 -29.64 -0.46 -1.74
CA VAL A 371 -28.26 -0.09 -1.40
C VAL A 371 -27.34 -1.17 -1.97
N THR A 372 -26.83 -0.97 -3.17
CA THR A 372 -25.91 -1.92 -3.82
C THR A 372 -24.53 -1.88 -3.15
N ILE A 373 -24.22 -2.97 -2.44
CA ILE A 373 -22.88 -3.31 -1.91
C ILE A 373 -21.83 -3.18 -3.05
N PRO A 374 -20.57 -2.76 -2.76
CA PRO A 374 -19.52 -2.65 -3.79
C PRO A 374 -19.35 -3.93 -4.64
N PRO A 375 -19.18 -3.81 -5.98
CA PRO A 375 -19.13 -4.96 -6.87
C PRO A 375 -17.91 -5.86 -6.56
N SER A 376 -18.09 -7.17 -6.67
CA SER A 376 -17.11 -8.19 -6.23
C SER A 376 -16.83 -8.20 -4.73
N THR A 377 -17.76 -7.69 -3.91
CA THR A 377 -17.84 -8.04 -2.47
C THR A 377 -18.63 -9.33 -2.30
N THR A 378 -18.17 -10.18 -1.39
CA THR A 378 -18.90 -11.34 -0.87
C THR A 378 -18.96 -11.24 0.65
N ILE A 379 -20.06 -11.69 1.24
CA ILE A 379 -20.28 -11.69 2.69
C ILE A 379 -20.67 -13.11 3.10
N LYS A 380 -20.06 -13.64 4.16
CA LYS A 380 -20.44 -14.88 4.84
C LYS A 380 -20.56 -14.58 6.32
N GLN A 381 -21.77 -14.65 6.86
CA GLN A 381 -22.07 -14.29 8.24
C GLN A 381 -22.69 -15.48 8.97
N ASP A 382 -22.12 -15.82 10.13
CA ASP A 382 -22.73 -16.65 11.16
C ASP A 382 -23.22 -15.75 12.31
N LYS A 383 -23.71 -16.32 13.41
CA LYS A 383 -24.18 -15.52 14.57
C LYS A 383 -23.10 -14.59 15.14
N THR A 384 -21.90 -15.12 15.38
CA THR A 384 -20.79 -14.44 16.08
C THR A 384 -19.59 -14.14 15.18
N THR A 385 -19.63 -14.58 13.91
CA THR A 385 -18.55 -14.41 12.95
C THR A 385 -19.07 -13.78 11.66
N CYS A 386 -18.25 -12.97 11.00
CA CYS A 386 -18.54 -12.54 9.64
C CYS A 386 -17.28 -12.32 8.81
N ARG A 387 -17.24 -12.87 7.60
CA ARG A 387 -16.18 -12.62 6.62
C ARG A 387 -16.71 -11.83 5.42
N ILE A 388 -16.10 -10.66 5.20
CA ILE A 388 -16.38 -9.75 4.10
C ILE A 388 -15.16 -9.72 3.19
N THR A 389 -15.29 -10.22 1.96
CA THR A 389 -14.18 -10.28 0.99
C THR A 389 -14.53 -9.50 -0.28
N PHE A 390 -13.82 -8.40 -0.53
CA PHE A 390 -13.91 -7.56 -1.73
C PHE A 390 -12.67 -7.77 -2.62
N SER A 391 -12.85 -8.28 -3.84
CA SER A 391 -11.72 -8.54 -4.76
C SER A 391 -12.09 -8.18 -6.22
N PRO A 392 -11.98 -6.89 -6.60
CA PRO A 392 -12.26 -6.45 -7.96
C PRO A 392 -11.08 -6.72 -8.91
N ASN A 393 -11.36 -7.29 -10.08
CA ASN A 393 -10.38 -7.41 -11.16
C ASN A 393 -10.07 -6.05 -11.81
N ILE A 394 -9.02 -5.96 -12.66
CA ILE A 394 -8.59 -4.71 -13.31
C ILE A 394 -9.76 -4.00 -14.05
N VAL A 395 -10.62 -4.74 -14.75
CA VAL A 395 -11.76 -4.17 -15.50
C VAL A 395 -12.80 -3.58 -14.54
N GLN A 396 -13.05 -4.22 -13.40
CA GLN A 396 -13.94 -3.71 -12.35
C GLN A 396 -13.33 -2.49 -11.64
N GLN A 397 -12.02 -2.50 -11.33
CA GLN A 397 -11.31 -1.34 -10.81
C GLN A 397 -11.38 -0.16 -11.78
N ALA A 398 -11.19 -0.37 -13.09
CA ALA A 398 -11.26 0.67 -14.11
C ALA A 398 -12.68 1.23 -14.33
N LYS A 399 -13.73 0.44 -14.03
CA LYS A 399 -15.13 0.88 -13.98
C LYS A 399 -15.43 1.75 -12.75
N ILE A 400 -14.72 1.55 -11.63
CA ILE A 400 -14.82 2.38 -10.41
C ILE A 400 -13.98 3.65 -10.56
N ALA A 401 -12.67 3.52 -10.79
CA ALA A 401 -11.72 4.62 -10.83
C ALA A 401 -10.46 4.27 -11.64
N ARG A 402 -10.31 4.88 -12.83
CA ARG A 402 -9.17 4.64 -13.76
C ARG A 402 -7.79 5.02 -13.21
N ASN A 403 -7.74 5.77 -12.11
CA ASN A 403 -6.50 6.22 -11.45
C ASN A 403 -6.09 5.36 -10.23
N GLY A 404 -6.79 4.25 -9.95
CA GLY A 404 -6.48 3.41 -8.79
C GLY A 404 -6.81 4.06 -7.42
N ILE A 405 -7.71 5.03 -7.39
CA ILE A 405 -8.27 5.59 -6.15
C ILE A 405 -9.72 5.11 -6.06
N LEU A 406 -9.94 3.93 -5.47
CA LEU A 406 -11.27 3.28 -5.46
C LEU A 406 -12.22 3.94 -4.45
N GLY A 407 -11.68 4.42 -3.32
CA GLY A 407 -12.43 5.08 -2.25
C GLY A 407 -12.09 4.53 -0.87
N ASP A 408 -12.91 4.89 0.12
CA ASP A 408 -12.98 4.15 1.39
C ASP A 408 -13.94 2.97 1.21
N PHE A 409 -13.50 1.77 1.58
CA PHE A 409 -14.35 0.62 1.81
C PHE A 409 -14.74 0.59 3.28
N ILE A 410 -16.03 0.71 3.56
CA ILE A 410 -16.57 0.89 4.89
C ILE A 410 -17.37 -0.36 5.27
N ILE A 411 -17.23 -0.80 6.52
CA ILE A 411 -18.10 -1.82 7.12
C ILE A 411 -18.68 -1.24 8.40
N ARG A 412 -19.99 -1.37 8.56
CA ARG A 412 -20.71 -1.00 9.78
C ARG A 412 -21.34 -2.24 10.39
N TYR A 413 -21.19 -2.42 11.69
CA TYR A 413 -21.87 -3.49 12.41
C TYR A 413 -22.27 -3.04 13.81
N ASP A 414 -23.17 -3.80 14.45
CA ASP A 414 -23.46 -3.71 15.88
C ASP A 414 -23.68 -5.12 16.43
N VAL A 415 -23.63 -5.26 17.75
CA VAL A 415 -23.75 -6.54 18.45
C VAL A 415 -24.87 -6.51 19.48
N GLU A 416 -25.31 -7.68 19.94
CA GLU A 416 -26.19 -7.75 21.10
C GLU A 416 -25.43 -7.34 22.38
N ARG A 417 -26.09 -6.55 23.21
CA ARG A 417 -25.50 -5.86 24.36
C ARG A 417 -26.06 -6.43 25.67
N GLU A 418 -25.15 -6.96 26.48
CA GLU A 418 -25.44 -7.46 27.83
C GLU A 418 -26.01 -6.33 28.71
N LEU A 419 -27.05 -6.65 29.46
CA LEU A 419 -27.74 -5.72 30.37
C LEU A 419 -27.14 -5.79 31.78
N GLY A 420 -27.51 -4.84 32.64
CA GLY A 420 -26.89 -4.72 33.97
C GLY A 420 -25.53 -4.03 33.88
N VAL A 421 -24.50 -4.59 34.54
CA VAL A 421 -23.18 -3.95 34.64
C VAL A 421 -22.46 -3.76 33.31
N GLY A 422 -22.73 -4.61 32.30
CA GLY A 422 -22.04 -4.62 31.00
C GLY A 422 -21.40 -5.97 30.69
N GLN A 423 -20.84 -6.11 29.47
CA GLN A 423 -20.18 -7.34 29.02
C GLN A 423 -18.71 -7.35 29.47
N ILE A 424 -18.31 -8.36 30.25
CA ILE A 424 -16.93 -8.52 30.73
C ILE A 424 -16.29 -9.78 30.14
N GLN A 425 -15.13 -9.59 29.52
CA GLN A 425 -14.29 -10.62 28.91
C GLN A 425 -12.97 -10.73 29.69
N VAL A 426 -12.45 -11.94 29.87
CA VAL A 426 -11.25 -12.23 30.68
C VAL A 426 -10.33 -13.19 29.93
N LEU A 427 -9.01 -12.96 29.92
CA LEU A 427 -8.02 -13.88 29.37
C LEU A 427 -6.62 -13.62 29.94
N ASN A 428 -5.99 -14.67 30.48
CA ASN A 428 -4.62 -14.72 31.03
C ASN A 428 -4.34 -13.60 32.05
N GLY A 429 -5.26 -13.38 32.99
CA GLY A 429 -5.13 -12.34 34.04
C GLY A 429 -5.41 -10.90 33.59
N PHE A 430 -5.87 -10.67 32.36
CA PHE A 430 -6.38 -9.38 31.90
C PHE A 430 -7.89 -9.44 31.65
N PHE A 431 -8.58 -8.30 31.77
CA PHE A 431 -9.99 -8.18 31.45
C PHE A 431 -10.29 -6.93 30.61
N VAL A 432 -11.37 -6.98 29.83
CA VAL A 432 -11.98 -5.82 29.17
C VAL A 432 -13.48 -5.83 29.45
N HIS A 433 -14.01 -4.65 29.76
CA HIS A 433 -15.40 -4.39 30.13
C HIS A 433 -16.02 -3.40 29.14
N TYR A 434 -17.09 -3.83 28.48
CA TYR A 434 -17.89 -3.06 27.52
C TYR A 434 -19.23 -2.68 28.16
N PHE A 435 -19.42 -1.39 28.47
CA PHE A 435 -20.64 -0.85 29.06
C PHE A 435 -21.37 0.07 28.08
N ALA A 436 -22.50 -0.40 27.55
CA ALA A 436 -23.33 0.33 26.59
C ALA A 436 -24.83 0.09 26.86
N PRO A 437 -25.39 0.59 27.97
CA PRO A 437 -26.79 0.34 28.33
C PRO A 437 -27.77 0.86 27.25
N LYS A 438 -28.91 0.18 27.14
CA LYS A 438 -30.00 0.51 26.21
C LYS A 438 -31.27 0.92 26.96
N ASP A 439 -32.19 1.53 26.23
CA ASP A 439 -33.58 1.75 26.64
C ASP A 439 -33.78 2.64 27.90
N LEU A 440 -32.76 3.44 28.22
CA LEU A 440 -32.81 4.47 29.27
C LEU A 440 -33.51 5.75 28.78
N PRO A 441 -34.26 6.47 29.65
CA PRO A 441 -34.76 7.80 29.34
C PRO A 441 -33.59 8.79 29.20
N ALA A 442 -33.68 9.73 28.26
CA ALA A 442 -32.57 10.64 27.96
C ALA A 442 -32.58 11.89 28.86
N VAL A 443 -31.50 12.09 29.63
CA VAL A 443 -31.32 13.15 30.64
C VAL A 443 -31.48 14.55 30.01
N PRO A 444 -32.18 15.53 30.65
CA PRO A 444 -32.28 16.89 30.12
C PRO A 444 -30.90 17.58 30.04
N LYS A 445 -30.67 18.40 29.01
CA LYS A 445 -29.38 19.09 28.81
C LYS A 445 -29.48 20.61 28.81
N ASN A 446 -28.45 21.24 29.37
CA ASN A 446 -28.19 22.68 29.34
C ASN A 446 -27.10 22.93 28.29
N ILE A 447 -27.40 23.59 27.17
CA ILE A 447 -26.50 23.68 26.01
C ILE A 447 -26.23 25.11 25.54
N VAL A 448 -24.96 25.50 25.47
CA VAL A 448 -24.55 26.80 24.91
C VAL A 448 -23.78 26.61 23.61
N PHE A 449 -24.29 27.23 22.55
CA PHE A 449 -23.64 27.31 21.25
C PHE A 449 -22.73 28.53 21.21
N ILE A 450 -21.42 28.34 21.08
CA ILE A 450 -20.41 29.40 21.04
C ILE A 450 -19.83 29.47 19.63
N ILE A 451 -20.29 30.45 18.85
CA ILE A 451 -20.15 30.48 17.38
C ILE A 451 -19.25 31.64 16.96
N ASP A 452 -18.21 31.33 16.20
CA ASP A 452 -17.32 32.33 15.61
C ASP A 452 -18.05 33.16 14.56
N THR A 453 -17.85 34.47 14.65
CA THR A 453 -18.40 35.50 13.76
C THR A 453 -17.34 36.51 13.34
N SER A 454 -16.05 36.13 13.41
CA SER A 454 -14.93 36.85 12.81
C SER A 454 -15.07 36.94 11.28
N ALA A 455 -14.22 37.74 10.63
CA ALA A 455 -14.31 38.01 9.20
C ALA A 455 -13.99 36.78 8.30
N SER A 456 -13.20 35.81 8.79
CA SER A 456 -12.83 34.59 8.04
C SER A 456 -14.02 33.69 7.74
N MET A 457 -15.03 33.69 8.61
CA MET A 457 -16.28 32.92 8.45
C MET A 457 -17.17 33.37 7.26
N ALA A 458 -16.79 34.42 6.52
CA ALA A 458 -17.56 34.95 5.40
C ALA A 458 -17.89 33.91 4.31
N GLY A 459 -18.98 34.15 3.57
CA GLY A 459 -19.42 33.29 2.48
C GLY A 459 -20.03 31.96 2.93
N THR A 460 -19.52 30.85 2.41
CA THR A 460 -20.08 29.50 2.59
C THR A 460 -20.05 29.02 4.04
N LYS A 461 -18.94 29.27 4.76
CA LYS A 461 -18.74 28.81 6.15
C LYS A 461 -19.85 29.29 7.09
N MET A 462 -20.12 30.60 7.14
CA MET A 462 -21.23 31.15 7.91
C MET A 462 -22.60 30.68 7.38
N LYS A 463 -22.80 30.56 6.07
CA LYS A 463 -24.07 30.06 5.50
C LYS A 463 -24.39 28.64 6.00
N GLN A 464 -23.46 27.70 5.84
CA GLN A 464 -23.62 26.32 6.30
C GLN A 464 -23.76 26.25 7.82
N THR A 465 -23.01 27.07 8.58
CA THR A 465 -23.14 27.16 10.04
C THR A 465 -24.54 27.59 10.47
N LYS A 466 -25.12 28.63 9.83
CA LYS A 466 -26.51 29.05 10.10
C LYS A 466 -27.51 27.94 9.78
N GLU A 467 -27.37 27.27 8.63
CA GLU A 467 -28.26 26.16 8.24
C GLU A 467 -28.15 24.94 9.16
N ALA A 468 -26.95 24.64 9.67
CA ALA A 468 -26.72 23.59 10.65
C ALA A 468 -27.43 23.91 11.98
N LEU A 469 -27.22 25.12 12.51
CA LEU A 469 -27.87 25.58 13.74
C LEU A 469 -29.40 25.61 13.59
N PHE A 470 -29.93 26.06 12.44
CA PHE A 470 -31.36 26.00 12.15
C PHE A 470 -31.95 24.58 12.15
N THR A 471 -31.10 23.58 11.90
CA THR A 471 -31.46 22.15 11.93
C THR A 471 -31.34 21.61 13.36
N ILE A 472 -30.20 21.81 14.02
CA ILE A 472 -29.96 21.40 15.42
C ILE A 472 -31.00 22.00 16.38
N LEU A 473 -31.43 23.25 16.17
CA LEU A 473 -32.51 23.90 16.95
C LEU A 473 -33.91 23.26 16.74
N LYS A 474 -34.10 22.31 15.82
CA LYS A 474 -35.34 21.52 15.74
C LYS A 474 -35.26 20.23 16.58
N ASP A 475 -34.03 19.77 16.84
CA ASP A 475 -33.71 18.49 17.47
C ASP A 475 -33.29 18.68 18.95
N LEU A 476 -33.43 19.91 19.46
CA LEU A 476 -33.49 20.18 20.90
C LEU A 476 -34.88 19.78 21.42
N ARG A 477 -34.93 19.18 22.63
CA ARG A 477 -36.16 18.67 23.21
C ARG A 477 -36.78 19.69 24.17
N PRO A 478 -38.10 19.70 24.42
CA PRO A 478 -38.76 20.72 25.26
C PRO A 478 -38.17 20.88 26.69
N GLN A 479 -37.64 19.80 27.28
CA GLN A 479 -36.99 19.81 28.60
C GLN A 479 -35.57 20.42 28.61
N ASP A 480 -34.94 20.56 27.44
CA ASP A 480 -33.61 21.12 27.28
C ASP A 480 -33.64 22.66 27.44
N HIS A 481 -32.54 23.22 27.91
CA HIS A 481 -32.34 24.67 28.02
C HIS A 481 -31.14 25.09 27.19
N PHE A 482 -31.23 26.22 26.50
CA PHE A 482 -30.18 26.65 25.59
C PHE A 482 -29.94 28.17 25.57
N ASN A 483 -28.78 28.55 25.04
CA ASN A 483 -28.45 29.94 24.68
C ASN A 483 -27.40 29.95 23.55
N ILE A 484 -27.20 31.10 22.93
CA ILE A 484 -26.29 31.30 21.80
C ILE A 484 -25.37 32.50 22.09
N VAL A 485 -24.07 32.25 22.03
CA VAL A 485 -23.01 33.25 22.15
C VAL A 485 -22.32 33.36 20.79
N SER A 486 -22.38 34.51 20.15
CA SER A 486 -21.54 34.80 18.98
C SER A 486 -20.31 35.62 19.42
N PHE A 487 -19.11 35.21 19.01
CA PHE A 487 -17.88 35.92 19.33
C PHE A 487 -17.11 36.36 18.09
N SER A 488 -16.44 37.50 18.19
CA SER A 488 -15.47 38.00 17.21
C SER A 488 -14.45 38.88 17.95
N ASN A 489 -14.23 40.14 17.53
CA ASN A 489 -13.63 41.15 18.41
C ASN A 489 -14.61 41.64 19.50
N ARG A 490 -15.91 41.37 19.33
CA ARG A 490 -16.96 41.60 20.35
C ARG A 490 -17.70 40.30 20.63
N ILE A 491 -18.23 40.17 21.83
CA ILE A 491 -19.07 39.03 22.23
C ILE A 491 -20.51 39.52 22.31
N LYS A 492 -21.45 38.75 21.75
CA LYS A 492 -22.89 39.00 21.87
C LYS A 492 -23.56 37.71 22.35
N VAL A 493 -24.33 37.81 23.42
CA VAL A 493 -25.19 36.73 23.90
C VAL A 493 -26.62 37.03 23.44
N TRP A 494 -27.34 36.02 22.95
CA TRP A 494 -28.74 36.16 22.53
C TRP A 494 -29.66 36.52 23.70
N HIS A 495 -29.57 35.79 24.82
CA HIS A 495 -30.20 36.17 26.08
C HIS A 495 -29.14 36.39 27.17
N GLN A 496 -28.97 37.62 27.63
CA GLN A 496 -28.02 37.93 28.70
C GLN A 496 -28.45 37.32 30.04
N GLY A 497 -27.49 36.79 30.80
CA GLY A 497 -27.66 36.35 32.18
C GLY A 497 -28.55 35.13 32.45
N LYS A 498 -29.03 34.42 31.42
CA LYS A 498 -29.87 33.22 31.59
C LYS A 498 -29.79 32.24 30.43
N LEU A 499 -30.09 30.97 30.68
CA LEU A 499 -30.52 30.03 29.64
C LEU A 499 -32.05 30.14 29.46
N VAL A 500 -32.57 29.71 28.31
CA VAL A 500 -34.03 29.65 28.07
C VAL A 500 -34.48 28.24 27.68
N PRO A 501 -35.71 27.81 28.07
CA PRO A 501 -36.25 26.52 27.68
C PRO A 501 -36.56 26.46 26.18
N VAL A 502 -36.63 25.24 25.64
CA VAL A 502 -36.97 25.00 24.23
C VAL A 502 -38.49 25.15 24.03
N SER A 503 -38.90 26.32 23.54
CA SER A 503 -40.29 26.63 23.14
C SER A 503 -40.36 27.09 21.68
N PRO A 504 -41.53 26.99 21.01
CA PRO A 504 -41.68 27.45 19.61
C PRO A 504 -41.26 28.92 19.41
N ASP A 505 -41.60 29.80 20.35
CA ASP A 505 -41.20 31.21 20.35
C ASP A 505 -39.67 31.38 20.51
N ASN A 506 -39.07 30.73 21.50
CA ASN A 506 -37.63 30.80 21.74
C ASN A 506 -36.84 30.25 20.55
N ILE A 507 -37.32 29.18 19.90
CA ILE A 507 -36.69 28.60 18.71
C ILE A 507 -36.88 29.48 17.47
N ARG A 508 -38.02 30.17 17.31
CA ARG A 508 -38.22 31.19 16.28
C ARG A 508 -37.26 32.36 16.45
N ASP A 509 -37.12 32.86 17.68
CA ASP A 509 -36.39 34.10 17.95
C ASP A 509 -34.87 33.87 18.06
N ALA A 510 -34.44 32.66 18.45
CA ALA A 510 -33.07 32.18 18.24
C ALA A 510 -32.71 32.11 16.75
N LYS A 511 -33.64 31.64 15.89
CA LYS A 511 -33.42 31.62 14.43
C LYS A 511 -33.30 33.03 13.85
N LYS A 512 -34.05 34.01 14.35
CA LYS A 512 -33.85 35.44 14.02
C LYS A 512 -32.45 35.92 14.42
N PHE A 513 -31.99 35.60 15.64
CA PHE A 513 -30.65 35.98 16.12
C PHE A 513 -29.54 35.36 15.24
N ILE A 514 -29.59 34.05 14.98
CA ILE A 514 -28.65 33.34 14.09
C ILE A 514 -28.66 33.96 12.68
N TYR A 515 -29.83 34.28 12.12
CA TYR A 515 -29.94 34.90 10.80
C TYR A 515 -29.19 36.23 10.71
N LEU A 516 -29.22 37.03 11.78
CA LEU A 516 -28.57 38.36 11.88
C LEU A 516 -27.07 38.31 12.23
N LEU A 517 -26.45 37.14 12.38
CA LEU A 517 -25.01 37.01 12.61
C LEU A 517 -24.21 37.38 11.35
N ASN A 518 -23.36 38.41 11.42
CA ASN A 518 -22.58 38.91 10.29
C ASN A 518 -21.06 38.77 10.57
N PRO A 519 -20.32 38.00 9.75
CA PRO A 519 -18.86 37.85 9.83
C PRO A 519 -18.11 39.19 9.82
N THR A 520 -17.53 39.58 10.95
CA THR A 520 -16.86 40.88 11.17
C THR A 520 -15.78 40.82 12.26
N GLY A 521 -14.64 41.48 12.04
CA GLY A 521 -13.58 41.61 13.04
C GLY A 521 -12.71 40.36 13.22
N GLY A 522 -11.90 40.36 14.29
CA GLY A 522 -11.03 39.24 14.69
C GLY A 522 -11.73 38.22 15.60
N THR A 523 -10.96 37.46 16.38
CA THR A 523 -11.40 36.18 16.95
C THR A 523 -11.01 36.08 18.44
N ASN A 524 -11.96 36.30 19.36
CA ASN A 524 -11.74 36.21 20.82
C ASN A 524 -12.27 34.88 21.41
N ILE A 525 -11.51 33.81 21.19
CA ILE A 525 -11.84 32.45 21.67
C ILE A 525 -12.00 32.42 23.20
N ASN A 526 -11.03 32.99 23.93
CA ASN A 526 -11.03 32.97 25.39
C ASN A 526 -12.29 33.63 25.96
N GLY A 527 -12.61 34.85 25.53
CA GLY A 527 -13.79 35.57 26.02
C GLY A 527 -15.11 34.88 25.63
N GLY A 528 -15.20 34.31 24.43
CA GLY A 528 -16.36 33.53 23.99
C GLY A 528 -16.61 32.32 24.89
N ILE A 529 -15.57 31.50 25.12
CA ILE A 529 -15.66 30.31 25.99
C ILE A 529 -15.98 30.70 27.44
N GLN A 530 -15.29 31.69 28.01
CA GLN A 530 -15.56 32.16 29.38
C GLN A 530 -17.01 32.65 29.54
N THR A 531 -17.55 33.38 28.56
CA THR A 531 -18.94 33.86 28.58
C THR A 531 -19.95 32.70 28.52
N GLY A 532 -19.73 31.72 27.63
CA GLY A 532 -20.62 30.56 27.55
C GLY A 532 -20.53 29.63 28.78
N THR A 533 -19.36 29.56 29.42
CA THR A 533 -19.15 28.81 30.66
C THR A 533 -19.83 29.50 31.83
N ALA A 534 -19.72 30.83 31.96
CA ALA A 534 -20.42 31.60 32.99
C ALA A 534 -21.96 31.42 32.89
N LEU A 535 -22.54 31.50 31.69
CA LEU A 535 -23.99 31.29 31.49
C LEU A 535 -24.49 29.90 31.95
N LEU A 536 -23.64 28.88 31.89
CA LEU A 536 -23.95 27.53 32.41
C LEU A 536 -23.75 27.46 33.93
N SER A 537 -22.63 27.97 34.44
CA SER A 537 -22.32 27.96 35.88
C SER A 537 -23.29 28.81 36.70
N ASP A 538 -23.67 30.00 36.22
CA ASP A 538 -24.65 30.88 36.87
C ASP A 538 -26.04 30.23 36.92
N TYR A 539 -26.48 29.62 35.82
CA TYR A 539 -27.75 28.88 35.78
C TYR A 539 -27.73 27.67 36.72
N ASN A 540 -26.66 26.87 36.68
CA ASN A 540 -26.50 25.72 37.56
C ASN A 540 -26.37 26.11 39.06
N ALA A 541 -25.98 27.35 39.38
CA ALA A 541 -25.96 27.88 40.75
C ALA A 541 -27.32 28.46 41.19
N GLN A 542 -28.12 28.98 40.27
CA GLN A 542 -29.47 29.49 40.53
C GLN A 542 -30.52 28.37 40.66
N VAL A 543 -30.38 27.31 39.87
CA VAL A 543 -31.31 26.17 39.83
C VAL A 543 -31.02 25.21 40.98
N LYS A 544 -31.74 25.36 42.09
CA LYS A 544 -31.76 24.43 43.24
C LYS A 544 -32.57 23.14 43.01
N ASP A 545 -32.89 22.83 41.76
CA ASP A 545 -33.81 21.76 41.40
C ASP A 545 -33.14 20.38 41.57
N ALA A 546 -33.91 19.36 41.97
CA ALA A 546 -33.38 18.03 42.29
C ALA A 546 -32.93 17.24 41.05
N GLN A 547 -33.39 17.66 39.87
CA GLN A 547 -33.16 17.00 38.60
C GLN A 547 -31.76 17.28 38.05
N LYS A 548 -30.89 16.26 38.00
CA LYS A 548 -29.57 16.37 37.37
C LYS A 548 -29.71 16.65 35.87
N ARG A 549 -28.94 17.63 35.40
CA ARG A 549 -28.88 18.10 34.00
C ARG A 549 -27.44 18.12 33.54
N VAL A 550 -27.20 17.69 32.31
CA VAL A 550 -25.83 17.71 31.75
C VAL A 550 -25.55 19.07 31.08
N SER A 551 -24.40 19.67 31.35
CA SER A 551 -24.01 20.96 30.78
C SER A 551 -23.01 20.80 29.65
N LEU A 552 -23.37 21.25 28.45
CA LEU A 552 -22.59 21.08 27.22
C LEU A 552 -22.30 22.45 26.57
N ILE A 553 -21.06 22.64 26.12
CA ILE A 553 -20.67 23.71 25.21
C ILE A 553 -20.40 23.10 23.84
N ILE A 554 -21.00 23.66 22.79
CA ILE A 554 -20.59 23.42 21.40
C ILE A 554 -19.90 24.68 20.91
N PHE A 555 -18.57 24.62 20.83
CA PHE A 555 -17.69 25.70 20.37
C PHE A 555 -17.31 25.50 18.91
N LEU A 556 -17.43 26.52 18.07
CA LEU A 556 -17.19 26.45 16.62
C LEU A 556 -16.34 27.65 16.17
N THR A 557 -15.24 27.40 15.45
CA THR A 557 -14.34 28.42 14.88
C THR A 557 -13.72 27.98 13.55
N ASP A 558 -13.31 28.93 12.72
CA ASP A 558 -12.49 28.70 11.52
C ASP A 558 -11.08 29.29 11.58
N GLY A 559 -10.69 29.85 12.74
CA GLY A 559 -9.44 30.60 12.88
C GLY A 559 -8.68 30.38 14.19
N ARG A 560 -7.68 31.24 14.42
CA ARG A 560 -6.83 31.28 15.62
C ARG A 560 -7.28 32.43 16.53
N PRO A 561 -7.01 32.38 17.84
CA PRO A 561 -7.29 33.52 18.70
C PRO A 561 -6.43 34.71 18.27
N THR A 562 -7.08 35.85 17.99
CA THR A 562 -6.44 37.08 17.50
C THR A 562 -6.84 38.32 18.32
N VAL A 563 -7.80 38.20 19.23
CA VAL A 563 -8.29 39.29 20.09
C VAL A 563 -8.48 38.77 21.52
N GLY A 564 -8.14 39.57 22.53
CA GLY A 564 -8.19 39.15 23.93
C GLY A 564 -6.94 38.35 24.32
N GLU A 565 -7.13 37.25 25.06
CA GLU A 565 -6.02 36.33 25.35
C GLU A 565 -5.81 35.38 24.17
N ILE A 566 -4.56 35.32 23.69
CA ILE A 566 -4.16 34.61 22.45
C ILE A 566 -3.19 33.45 22.71
N LEU A 567 -2.63 33.34 23.92
CA LEU A 567 -1.67 32.29 24.26
C LEU A 567 -2.40 30.99 24.60
N SER A 568 -2.44 30.04 23.67
CA SER A 568 -3.16 28.76 23.79
C SER A 568 -3.08 28.08 25.18
N PRO A 569 -1.91 27.98 25.86
CA PRO A 569 -1.84 27.39 27.21
C PRO A 569 -2.66 28.14 28.28
N LYS A 570 -2.74 29.47 28.21
CA LYS A 570 -3.58 30.27 29.12
C LYS A 570 -5.07 30.07 28.81
N ILE A 571 -5.45 30.03 27.53
CA ILE A 571 -6.85 29.82 27.12
C ILE A 571 -7.36 28.46 27.66
N VAL A 572 -6.54 27.41 27.57
CA VAL A 572 -6.83 26.09 28.16
C VAL A 572 -6.96 26.17 29.68
N ASN A 573 -6.01 26.81 30.37
CA ASN A 573 -6.05 26.95 31.83
C ASN A 573 -7.27 27.76 32.33
N ASN A 574 -7.58 28.89 31.69
CA ASN A 574 -8.75 29.71 31.99
C ASN A 574 -10.05 28.91 31.80
N THR A 575 -10.14 28.13 30.71
CA THR A 575 -11.29 27.27 30.44
C THR A 575 -11.45 26.21 31.52
N LYS A 576 -10.37 25.50 31.87
CA LYS A 576 -10.35 24.48 32.94
C LYS A 576 -10.82 25.03 34.30
N LEU A 577 -10.36 26.23 34.67
CA LEU A 577 -10.76 26.91 35.91
C LEU A 577 -12.24 27.35 35.94
N ALA A 578 -12.80 27.71 34.78
CA ALA A 578 -14.21 28.10 34.66
C ALA A 578 -15.16 26.88 34.57
N VAL A 579 -14.72 25.79 33.93
CA VAL A 579 -15.51 24.57 33.69
C VAL A 579 -15.59 23.68 34.93
N GLN A 580 -14.50 23.54 35.69
CA GLN A 580 -14.44 22.75 36.94
C GLN A 580 -14.96 21.30 36.80
N GLU A 581 -14.68 20.67 35.65
CA GLU A 581 -15.13 19.33 35.25
C GLU A 581 -16.67 19.11 35.17
N LYS A 582 -17.48 20.17 35.34
CA LYS A 582 -18.96 20.13 35.32
C LYS A 582 -19.59 20.36 33.94
N ILE A 583 -18.80 20.80 32.96
CA ILE A 583 -19.27 21.22 31.62
C ILE A 583 -18.39 20.57 30.57
N CYS A 584 -18.97 19.84 29.61
CA CYS A 584 -18.17 19.26 28.52
C CYS A 584 -18.06 20.22 27.32
N VAL A 585 -16.83 20.47 26.86
CA VAL A 585 -16.52 21.40 25.78
C VAL A 585 -16.25 20.63 24.49
N PHE A 586 -17.22 20.62 23.59
CA PHE A 586 -17.13 20.03 22.26
C PHE A 586 -16.68 21.08 21.25
N SER A 587 -15.51 20.89 20.65
CA SER A 587 -14.91 21.87 19.75
C SER A 587 -15.05 21.46 18.29
N ILE A 588 -15.35 22.41 17.40
CA ILE A 588 -15.50 22.16 15.97
C ILE A 588 -14.65 23.19 15.21
N GLY A 589 -13.64 22.68 14.50
CA GLY A 589 -12.82 23.50 13.61
C GLY A 589 -13.29 23.37 12.17
N ILE A 590 -13.46 24.50 11.49
CA ILE A 590 -13.75 24.57 10.06
C ILE A 590 -12.49 25.04 9.32
N GLY A 591 -12.11 24.32 8.28
CA GLY A 591 -10.94 24.64 7.46
C GLY A 591 -9.59 24.38 8.13
N ASN A 592 -8.53 24.97 7.57
CA ASN A 592 -7.14 24.63 7.92
C ASN A 592 -6.44 25.68 8.79
N ASP A 593 -6.99 26.89 8.92
CA ASP A 593 -6.35 27.99 9.64
C ASP A 593 -6.48 27.90 11.17
N VAL A 594 -7.45 27.13 11.66
CA VAL A 594 -7.71 26.82 13.08
C VAL A 594 -6.47 26.26 13.81
N ASP A 595 -6.23 26.69 15.06
CA ASP A 595 -5.30 26.01 15.96
C ASP A 595 -5.96 24.74 16.56
N TYR A 596 -5.90 23.65 15.80
CA TYR A 596 -6.45 22.36 16.25
C TYR A 596 -5.79 21.82 17.52
N ARG A 597 -4.53 22.20 17.82
CA ARG A 597 -3.89 21.76 19.08
C ARG A 597 -4.55 22.44 20.27
N LEU A 598 -4.89 23.73 20.15
CA LEU A 598 -5.70 24.44 21.15
C LEU A 598 -7.07 23.77 21.32
N LEU A 599 -7.78 23.45 20.23
CA LEU A 599 -9.08 22.76 20.32
C LEU A 599 -8.97 21.37 20.98
N GLU A 600 -7.94 20.59 20.63
CA GLU A 600 -7.67 19.27 21.21
C GLU A 600 -7.47 19.36 22.72
N HIS A 601 -6.68 20.32 23.22
CA HIS A 601 -6.51 20.52 24.66
C HIS A 601 -7.79 21.04 25.34
N LEU A 602 -8.50 21.99 24.73
CA LEU A 602 -9.75 22.54 25.26
C LEU A 602 -10.81 21.44 25.47
N SER A 603 -10.96 20.53 24.52
CA SER A 603 -11.92 19.44 24.63
C SER A 603 -11.44 18.29 25.53
N LEU A 604 -10.17 17.87 25.43
CA LEU A 604 -9.63 16.76 26.23
C LEU A 604 -9.50 17.08 27.73
N GLU A 605 -9.28 18.33 28.10
CA GLU A 605 -9.28 18.76 29.52
C GLU A 605 -10.69 18.80 30.12
N ASN A 606 -11.72 18.98 29.28
CA ASN A 606 -13.09 19.29 29.66
C ASN A 606 -14.08 18.32 29.01
N CYS A 607 -13.86 17.01 29.23
CA CYS A 607 -14.76 15.87 28.90
C CYS A 607 -15.41 15.82 27.50
N GLY A 608 -14.89 16.56 26.52
CA GLY A 608 -15.41 16.63 25.16
C GLY A 608 -14.46 16.04 24.12
N MET A 609 -14.77 16.28 22.85
CA MET A 609 -13.92 15.92 21.71
C MET A 609 -13.92 17.02 20.65
N VAL A 610 -12.95 16.96 19.73
CA VAL A 610 -12.85 17.85 18.58
C VAL A 610 -13.38 17.18 17.33
N ARG A 611 -14.13 17.91 16.49
CA ARG A 611 -14.43 17.52 15.11
C ARG A 611 -13.74 18.46 14.12
N ARG A 612 -13.05 17.89 13.13
CA ARG A 612 -12.50 18.60 11.97
C ARG A 612 -13.55 18.63 10.85
N ILE A 613 -13.71 19.78 10.19
CA ILE A 613 -14.55 19.94 8.99
C ILE A 613 -13.74 20.67 7.93
N HIS A 614 -13.50 20.04 6.78
CA HIS A 614 -12.80 20.69 5.66
C HIS A 614 -13.74 21.66 4.93
N GLU A 615 -13.21 22.73 4.34
CA GLU A 615 -14.03 23.76 3.66
C GLU A 615 -14.76 23.25 2.41
N GLU A 616 -14.25 22.18 1.79
CA GLU A 616 -14.88 21.49 0.66
C GLU A 616 -15.99 20.50 1.08
N ALA A 617 -16.12 20.19 2.37
CA ALA A 617 -17.13 19.26 2.88
C ALA A 617 -18.47 19.97 3.12
N ASP A 618 -19.57 19.21 3.13
CA ASP A 618 -20.82 19.77 3.64
C ASP A 618 -20.78 19.92 5.17
N ALA A 619 -20.34 21.09 5.62
CA ALA A 619 -20.29 21.44 7.03
C ALA A 619 -21.68 21.31 7.69
N LYS A 620 -22.79 21.46 6.96
CA LYS A 620 -24.13 21.29 7.52
C LYS A 620 -24.40 19.85 7.96
N THR A 621 -24.13 18.87 7.09
CA THR A 621 -24.25 17.45 7.40
C THR A 621 -23.24 17.02 8.47
N MET A 622 -21.99 17.51 8.41
CA MET A 622 -20.97 17.20 9.43
C MET A 622 -21.32 17.75 10.82
N LEU A 623 -21.79 19.00 10.91
CA LEU A 623 -22.26 19.61 12.17
C LEU A 623 -23.48 18.88 12.73
N LYS A 624 -24.42 18.44 11.87
CA LYS A 624 -25.60 17.69 12.29
C LYS A 624 -25.23 16.30 12.81
N GLY A 625 -24.44 15.53 12.05
CA GLY A 625 -24.00 14.19 12.47
C GLY A 625 -23.20 14.22 13.77
N PHE A 626 -22.36 15.26 13.97
CA PHE A 626 -21.67 15.47 15.24
C PHE A 626 -22.62 15.82 16.40
N TYR A 627 -23.63 16.67 16.18
CA TYR A 627 -24.65 16.90 17.20
C TYR A 627 -25.42 15.62 17.53
N ASP A 628 -25.69 14.75 16.56
CA ASP A 628 -26.42 13.50 16.78
C ASP A 628 -25.65 12.47 17.63
N GLU A 629 -24.31 12.52 17.61
CA GLU A 629 -23.45 11.72 18.52
C GLU A 629 -23.56 12.15 20.00
N ILE A 630 -23.89 13.43 20.28
CA ILE A 630 -23.86 14.03 21.64
C ILE A 630 -25.20 14.59 22.12
N GLY A 631 -26.22 14.62 21.25
CA GLY A 631 -27.49 15.31 21.50
C GLY A 631 -28.41 14.59 22.48
N THR A 632 -28.17 13.29 22.70
CA THR A 632 -29.00 12.41 23.54
C THR A 632 -28.17 11.76 24.66
N PRO A 633 -27.85 12.51 25.74
CA PRO A 633 -27.22 11.94 26.94
C PRO A 633 -28.19 10.99 27.66
N LEU A 634 -27.70 9.84 28.13
CA LEU A 634 -28.49 8.82 28.83
C LEU A 634 -28.06 8.60 30.30
N LEU A 635 -26.80 8.90 30.64
CA LEU A 635 -26.29 8.90 32.01
C LEU A 635 -25.30 10.06 32.21
N SER A 636 -25.19 10.55 33.43
CA SER A 636 -24.08 11.37 33.93
C SER A 636 -23.42 10.70 35.14
N ASP A 637 -22.25 11.21 35.56
CA ASP A 637 -21.55 10.81 36.78
C ASP A 637 -21.35 9.28 36.88
N ILE A 638 -20.84 8.66 35.81
CA ILE A 638 -20.67 7.20 35.74
C ILE A 638 -19.33 6.82 36.37
N HIS A 639 -19.39 6.13 37.51
CA HIS A 639 -18.23 5.48 38.14
C HIS A 639 -18.36 3.96 38.00
N ILE A 640 -17.29 3.30 37.56
CA ILE A 640 -17.23 1.82 37.49
C ILE A 640 -16.15 1.34 38.46
N HIS A 641 -16.59 0.82 39.60
CA HIS A 641 -15.74 0.28 40.64
C HIS A 641 -15.50 -1.23 40.43
N TYR A 642 -14.28 -1.63 40.74
CA TYR A 642 -13.80 -3.01 40.83
C TYR A 642 -13.23 -3.18 42.24
N THR A 643 -13.08 -4.41 42.74
CA THR A 643 -12.49 -4.64 44.06
C THR A 643 -10.99 -4.27 44.03
N ASP A 644 -10.58 -3.29 44.86
CA ASP A 644 -9.24 -2.68 44.81
C ASP A 644 -8.09 -3.67 45.11
N ASP A 645 -8.38 -4.77 45.82
CA ASP A 645 -7.46 -5.86 46.12
C ASP A 645 -7.30 -6.87 44.97
N MET A 646 -8.15 -6.79 43.94
CA MET A 646 -8.19 -7.72 42.81
C MET A 646 -7.62 -7.15 41.51
N VAL A 647 -7.27 -5.86 41.44
CA VAL A 647 -6.93 -5.17 40.17
C VAL A 647 -5.69 -4.26 40.28
N ASP A 648 -4.55 -4.73 39.74
CA ASP A 648 -3.25 -4.03 39.68
C ASP A 648 -3.32 -2.67 38.98
N TYR A 649 -4.08 -2.61 37.90
CA TYR A 649 -4.17 -1.46 37.02
C TYR A 649 -5.43 -1.55 36.18
N VAL A 650 -6.32 -0.57 36.35
CA VAL A 650 -7.49 -0.35 35.50
C VAL A 650 -7.30 0.95 34.70
N THR A 651 -7.81 0.99 33.48
CA THR A 651 -7.91 2.24 32.72
C THR A 651 -9.04 3.13 33.25
N GLN A 652 -9.11 4.39 32.81
CA GLN A 652 -10.17 5.36 33.11
C GLN A 652 -11.53 4.70 33.37
N ASN A 653 -12.02 4.79 34.61
CA ASN A 653 -13.26 4.18 35.08
C ASN A 653 -14.31 5.21 35.55
N LEU A 654 -14.00 6.50 35.42
CA LEU A 654 -14.91 7.64 35.65
C LEU A 654 -15.22 8.34 34.33
N PHE A 655 -16.52 8.48 34.02
CA PHE A 655 -17.02 9.13 32.81
C PHE A 655 -18.12 10.14 33.16
N ILE A 656 -17.94 11.40 32.75
CA ILE A 656 -18.87 12.49 33.10
C ILE A 656 -20.24 12.30 32.42
N ASN A 657 -20.26 11.75 31.19
CA ASN A 657 -21.47 11.53 30.39
C ASN A 657 -21.37 10.23 29.58
N TYR A 658 -22.51 9.56 29.40
CA TYR A 658 -22.72 8.50 28.40
C TYR A 658 -23.85 8.93 27.45
N PHE A 659 -23.62 8.80 26.14
CA PHE A 659 -24.53 9.26 25.09
C PHE A 659 -25.16 8.07 24.36
N ASN A 660 -26.40 8.24 23.88
CA ASN A 660 -27.09 7.17 23.17
C ASN A 660 -26.31 6.74 21.92
N GLY A 661 -26.15 5.43 21.74
CA GLY A 661 -25.40 4.87 20.62
C GLY A 661 -23.88 4.94 20.75
N SER A 662 -23.33 5.38 21.89
CA SER A 662 -21.91 5.18 22.22
C SER A 662 -21.68 3.89 23.02
N GLU A 663 -20.45 3.69 23.50
CA GLU A 663 -20.02 2.62 24.40
C GLU A 663 -18.87 3.14 25.29
N ILE A 664 -18.86 2.73 26.56
CA ILE A 664 -17.71 2.85 27.47
C ILE A 664 -16.92 1.54 27.40
N VAL A 665 -15.61 1.63 27.20
CA VAL A 665 -14.70 0.47 27.21
C VAL A 665 -13.60 0.72 28.24
N ILE A 666 -13.49 -0.18 29.21
CA ILE A 666 -12.47 -0.18 30.25
C ILE A 666 -11.64 -1.47 30.08
N ALA A 667 -10.34 -1.40 30.31
CA ALA A 667 -9.50 -2.59 30.44
C ALA A 667 -8.80 -2.61 31.80
N GLY A 668 -8.55 -3.80 32.34
CA GLY A 668 -7.78 -3.96 33.58
C GLY A 668 -6.88 -5.19 33.58
N ARG A 669 -5.95 -5.20 34.53
CA ARG A 669 -5.09 -6.34 34.88
C ARG A 669 -5.44 -6.80 36.28
N LEU A 670 -5.70 -8.09 36.46
CA LEU A 670 -6.00 -8.68 37.75
C LEU A 670 -4.72 -8.84 38.58
N SER A 671 -4.79 -8.56 39.88
CA SER A 671 -3.72 -8.83 40.85
C SER A 671 -3.61 -10.33 41.17
N ASN A 672 -4.76 -11.01 41.22
CA ASN A 672 -4.84 -12.46 41.39
C ASN A 672 -5.64 -13.11 40.24
N PRO A 673 -4.96 -13.70 39.24
CA PRO A 673 -5.63 -14.40 38.14
C PRO A 673 -6.45 -15.63 38.58
N ASP A 674 -6.09 -16.26 39.71
CA ASP A 674 -6.74 -17.48 40.21
C ASP A 674 -8.01 -17.22 41.04
N ALA A 675 -8.42 -15.95 41.20
CA ALA A 675 -9.66 -15.60 41.88
C ALA A 675 -10.91 -16.19 41.19
N ASP A 676 -11.92 -16.58 41.96
CA ASP A 676 -13.15 -17.16 41.39
C ASP A 676 -14.10 -16.09 40.81
N THR A 677 -14.20 -14.93 41.47
CA THR A 677 -15.09 -13.84 41.07
C THR A 677 -14.46 -12.46 41.20
N LEU A 678 -14.75 -11.57 40.26
CA LEU A 678 -14.49 -10.13 40.36
C LEU A 678 -15.81 -9.40 40.67
N HIS A 679 -15.87 -8.67 41.78
CA HIS A 679 -17.03 -7.81 42.07
C HIS A 679 -16.92 -6.50 41.28
N VAL A 680 -18.00 -6.12 40.61
CA VAL A 680 -18.11 -4.91 39.79
C VAL A 680 -19.36 -4.14 40.18
N GLN A 681 -19.20 -2.87 40.53
CA GLN A 681 -20.29 -1.93 40.83
C GLN A 681 -20.23 -0.76 39.85
N VAL A 682 -21.28 -0.57 39.06
CA VAL A 682 -21.50 0.61 38.23
C VAL A 682 -22.46 1.53 38.98
N THR A 683 -22.00 2.72 39.36
CA THR A 683 -22.88 3.80 39.83
C THR A 683 -22.98 4.86 38.74
N ALA A 684 -24.19 5.40 38.55
CA ALA A 684 -24.47 6.42 37.53
C ALA A 684 -25.69 7.26 37.94
N SER A 685 -25.92 8.36 37.21
CA SER A 685 -27.08 9.23 37.41
C SER A 685 -27.91 9.37 36.14
N ASN A 686 -29.23 9.28 36.26
CA ASN A 686 -30.18 9.62 35.20
C ASN A 686 -31.26 10.53 35.76
N SER A 687 -31.19 11.83 35.43
CA SER A 687 -32.17 12.85 35.80
C SER A 687 -32.40 12.91 37.32
N ASP A 688 -33.44 12.27 37.83
CA ASP A 688 -33.83 12.27 39.24
C ASP A 688 -33.41 10.99 39.99
N LYS A 689 -32.79 10.02 39.29
CA LYS A 689 -32.48 8.69 39.80
C LYS A 689 -30.98 8.43 39.83
N SER A 690 -30.47 7.99 40.98
CA SER A 690 -29.22 7.22 41.01
C SER A 690 -29.49 5.81 40.51
N ILE A 691 -28.57 5.28 39.72
CA ILE A 691 -28.55 3.92 39.21
C ILE A 691 -27.32 3.26 39.84
N VAL A 692 -27.55 2.13 40.52
CA VAL A 692 -26.49 1.24 41.03
C VAL A 692 -26.75 -0.13 40.43
N LEU A 693 -25.73 -0.70 39.79
CA LEU A 693 -25.77 -2.02 39.16
C LEU A 693 -24.56 -2.80 39.68
N GLU A 694 -24.79 -3.99 40.23
CA GLU A 694 -23.76 -4.81 40.85
C GLU A 694 -23.75 -6.22 40.26
N SER A 695 -22.56 -6.81 40.15
CA SER A 695 -22.38 -8.19 39.70
C SER A 695 -21.09 -8.81 40.24
N ASN A 696 -21.12 -10.10 40.53
CA ASN A 696 -19.94 -10.91 40.85
C ASN A 696 -19.61 -11.76 39.62
N VAL A 697 -18.64 -11.32 38.82
CA VAL A 697 -18.32 -11.91 37.51
C VAL A 697 -17.46 -13.16 37.70
N PRO A 698 -17.92 -14.36 37.29
CA PRO A 698 -17.16 -15.60 37.49
C PRO A 698 -16.00 -15.70 36.48
N LEU A 699 -14.79 -15.38 36.93
CA LEU A 699 -13.61 -15.18 36.08
C LEU A 699 -13.27 -16.44 35.27
N LYS A 700 -13.19 -17.58 35.95
CA LYS A 700 -12.88 -18.90 35.35
C LYS A 700 -13.95 -19.40 34.36
N ASN A 701 -15.16 -18.82 34.36
CA ASN A 701 -16.18 -19.12 33.36
C ASN A 701 -16.07 -18.17 32.16
N LYS A 702 -15.86 -16.86 32.39
CA LYS A 702 -15.63 -15.89 31.31
C LYS A 702 -14.35 -16.15 30.53
N GLU A 703 -13.30 -16.64 31.18
CA GLU A 703 -12.08 -17.07 30.49
C GLU A 703 -12.32 -18.28 29.58
N LYS A 704 -13.10 -19.28 30.02
CA LYS A 704 -13.50 -20.43 29.17
C LYS A 704 -14.40 -20.01 28.01
N GLU A 705 -15.26 -19.02 28.20
CA GLU A 705 -16.11 -18.41 27.15
C GLU A 705 -15.23 -17.77 26.06
N VAL A 706 -14.22 -16.98 26.44
CA VAL A 706 -13.23 -16.39 25.53
C VAL A 706 -12.38 -17.48 24.87
N GLN A 707 -11.78 -18.39 25.63
CA GLN A 707 -10.90 -19.45 25.12
C GLN A 707 -11.61 -20.35 24.10
N LYS A 708 -12.85 -20.77 24.36
CA LYS A 708 -13.65 -21.56 23.41
C LYS A 708 -13.91 -20.79 22.11
N THR A 709 -14.14 -19.48 22.21
CA THR A 709 -14.40 -18.60 21.07
C THR A 709 -13.12 -18.40 20.24
N VAL A 710 -11.97 -18.15 20.89
CA VAL A 710 -10.66 -18.02 20.24
C VAL A 710 -10.20 -19.35 19.62
N ALA A 711 -10.40 -20.49 20.29
CA ALA A 711 -10.03 -21.81 19.79
C ALA A 711 -10.81 -22.25 18.53
N SER A 712 -11.93 -21.60 18.21
CA SER A 712 -12.61 -21.79 16.91
C SER A 712 -11.85 -21.19 15.73
N LEU A 713 -10.85 -20.33 15.98
CA LEU A 713 -9.90 -19.84 14.99
C LEU A 713 -8.70 -20.79 14.91
N GLU A 714 -8.65 -21.66 13.88
CA GLU A 714 -7.51 -22.56 13.59
C GLU A 714 -6.16 -21.84 13.30
N LYS A 715 -6.07 -20.51 13.50
CA LYS A 715 -4.97 -19.63 13.05
C LYS A 715 -4.63 -18.47 14.01
N VAL A 716 -4.95 -18.57 15.29
CA VAL A 716 -4.40 -17.68 16.32
C VAL A 716 -3.35 -18.43 17.11
N ASN A 717 -2.08 -18.03 16.98
CA ASN A 717 -1.02 -18.49 17.89
C ASN A 717 -1.40 -18.14 19.33
N GLU A 718 -1.14 -19.07 20.26
CA GLU A 718 -1.35 -18.90 21.71
C GLU A 718 -0.58 -17.67 22.29
N GLU A 719 0.41 -17.18 21.54
CA GLU A 719 1.20 -15.97 21.81
C GLU A 719 0.41 -14.65 21.77
N ASN A 720 -0.80 -14.60 21.17
CA ASN A 720 -1.54 -13.35 20.92
C ASN A 720 -2.80 -13.18 21.80
N ASN A 721 -2.61 -12.84 23.07
CA ASN A 721 -3.71 -12.38 23.94
C ASN A 721 -4.25 -11.01 23.49
N TYR A 722 -5.38 -10.98 22.77
CA TYR A 722 -6.00 -9.73 22.31
C TYR A 722 -6.47 -8.82 23.46
N ILE A 723 -6.83 -9.39 24.62
CA ILE A 723 -7.27 -8.64 25.81
C ILE A 723 -6.08 -7.90 26.43
N GLU A 724 -4.91 -8.53 26.54
CA GLU A 724 -3.67 -7.84 26.97
C GLU A 724 -3.25 -6.75 25.97
N ARG A 725 -3.36 -7.00 24.65
CA ARG A 725 -3.03 -5.98 23.63
C ARG A 725 -3.99 -4.79 23.68
N LEU A 726 -5.30 -5.03 23.85
CA LEU A 726 -6.29 -3.97 24.03
C LEU A 726 -6.07 -3.20 25.35
N TRP A 727 -5.74 -3.89 26.45
CA TRP A 727 -5.31 -3.27 27.71
C TRP A 727 -4.10 -2.36 27.51
N GLY A 728 -3.08 -2.84 26.79
CA GLY A 728 -1.87 -2.08 26.46
C GLY A 728 -2.17 -0.84 25.63
N TYR A 729 -3.00 -0.99 24.60
CA TYR A 729 -3.44 0.09 23.70
C TYR A 729 -4.23 1.18 24.45
N LEU A 730 -5.21 0.80 25.27
CA LEU A 730 -5.99 1.74 26.08
C LEU A 730 -5.13 2.42 27.15
N SER A 731 -4.28 1.67 27.85
CA SER A 731 -3.35 2.21 28.85
C SER A 731 -2.38 3.23 28.25
N VAL A 732 -1.81 2.94 27.07
CA VAL A 732 -0.95 3.89 26.35
C VAL A 732 -1.72 5.14 25.93
N LYS A 733 -2.95 5.00 25.40
CA LYS A 733 -3.79 6.16 25.05
C LYS A 733 -4.17 7.02 26.26
N GLU A 734 -4.48 6.40 27.38
CA GLU A 734 -4.79 7.11 28.62
C GLU A 734 -3.57 7.86 29.17
N LEU A 735 -2.41 7.20 29.27
CA LEU A 735 -1.19 7.85 29.76
C LEU A 735 -0.79 9.02 28.84
N LEU A 736 -1.00 8.91 27.53
CA LEU A 736 -0.84 10.01 26.58
C LEU A 736 -1.84 11.16 26.84
N LYS A 737 -3.13 10.89 27.11
CA LYS A 737 -4.10 11.93 27.50
C LYS A 737 -3.72 12.59 28.83
N SER A 738 -3.44 11.81 29.87
CA SER A 738 -3.09 12.28 31.22
C SER A 738 -1.78 13.09 31.23
N ARG A 739 -0.81 12.73 30.37
CA ARG A 739 0.39 13.54 30.10
C ARG A 739 0.05 14.95 29.58
N MET A 740 -0.99 15.10 28.75
CA MET A 740 -1.43 16.39 28.23
C MET A 740 -2.18 17.21 29.30
N ARG A 741 -3.01 16.56 30.14
CA ARG A 741 -3.70 17.19 31.29
C ARG A 741 -2.77 17.55 32.47
N SER A 742 -1.54 17.05 32.48
CA SER A 742 -0.59 17.20 33.60
C SER A 742 -0.05 18.63 33.71
N THR A 743 -0.25 19.25 34.87
CA THR A 743 0.21 20.62 35.16
C THR A 743 1.70 20.67 35.54
N THR A 744 2.23 19.65 36.24
CA THR A 744 3.63 19.64 36.70
C THR A 744 4.57 18.90 35.75
N SER A 745 5.83 19.36 35.66
CA SER A 745 6.84 18.70 34.81
C SER A 745 7.15 17.28 35.26
N LYS A 746 7.29 17.05 36.58
CA LYS A 746 7.59 15.73 37.16
C LYS A 746 6.52 14.68 36.85
N GLN A 747 5.23 15.03 36.99
CA GLN A 747 4.12 14.14 36.65
C GLN A 747 4.05 13.85 35.15
N ARG A 748 4.23 14.90 34.32
CA ARG A 748 4.28 14.77 32.85
C ARG A 748 5.43 13.87 32.40
N GLU A 749 6.57 13.93 33.06
CA GLU A 749 7.74 13.08 32.82
C GLU A 749 7.48 11.62 33.20
N TYR A 750 7.03 11.35 34.42
CA TYR A 750 6.63 10.00 34.86
C TYR A 750 5.60 9.33 33.93
N LEU A 751 4.57 10.08 33.52
CA LEU A 751 3.57 9.59 32.57
C LEU A 751 4.14 9.40 31.15
N SER A 752 5.11 10.22 30.74
CA SER A 752 5.82 10.03 29.47
C SER A 752 6.61 8.72 29.48
N ASP A 753 7.37 8.46 30.55
CA ASP A 753 8.22 7.27 30.61
C ASP A 753 7.39 5.98 30.80
N LYS A 754 6.29 6.01 31.57
CA LYS A 754 5.34 4.88 31.65
C LYS A 754 4.67 4.60 30.29
N ALA A 755 4.21 5.64 29.57
CA ALA A 755 3.63 5.49 28.23
C ALA A 755 4.65 4.97 27.20
N LYS A 756 5.88 5.47 27.26
CA LYS A 756 7.02 5.09 26.41
C LYS A 756 7.40 3.62 26.61
N ASN A 757 7.51 3.17 27.86
CA ASN A 757 7.84 1.78 28.18
C ASN A 757 6.74 0.81 27.71
N LEU A 758 5.46 1.13 27.92
CA LEU A 758 4.36 0.32 27.38
C LEU A 758 4.27 0.35 25.84
N SER A 759 4.57 1.50 25.21
CA SER A 759 4.66 1.60 23.75
C SER A 759 5.71 0.64 23.19
N VAL A 760 6.89 0.56 23.82
CA VAL A 760 7.94 -0.39 23.42
C VAL A 760 7.52 -1.85 23.73
N LYS A 761 6.98 -2.15 24.93
CA LYS A 761 6.55 -3.52 25.29
C LYS A 761 5.61 -4.13 24.23
N TYR A 762 4.62 -3.37 23.76
CA TYR A 762 3.61 -3.86 22.81
C TYR A 762 3.92 -3.56 21.34
N ASN A 763 5.11 -3.00 21.05
CA ASN A 763 5.56 -2.52 19.75
C ASN A 763 4.66 -1.44 19.11
N PHE A 764 3.94 -0.64 19.90
CA PHE A 764 3.14 0.46 19.35
C PHE A 764 4.01 1.67 18.96
N VAL A 765 3.85 2.16 17.74
CA VAL A 765 4.36 3.47 17.29
C VAL A 765 3.39 4.56 17.77
N THR A 766 3.90 5.51 18.55
CA THR A 766 3.12 6.55 19.24
C THR A 766 3.85 7.90 19.19
N PRO A 767 3.31 9.00 19.77
CA PRO A 767 4.07 10.24 19.94
C PRO A 767 5.42 10.06 20.69
N LEU A 768 5.57 9.01 21.51
CA LEU A 768 6.74 8.77 22.39
C LEU A 768 7.66 7.60 21.96
N SER A 769 7.26 6.82 20.96
CA SER A 769 8.09 5.80 20.30
C SER A 769 8.27 6.11 18.81
N THR A 770 9.23 5.48 18.15
CA THR A 770 9.43 5.58 16.71
C THR A 770 9.73 4.21 16.14
N MET A 771 9.39 3.98 14.87
CA MET A 771 9.89 2.80 14.16
C MET A 771 11.21 3.17 13.46
N VAL A 772 12.24 2.36 13.67
CA VAL A 772 13.57 2.49 13.05
C VAL A 772 13.74 1.38 12.03
N ILE A 773 14.22 1.73 10.83
CA ILE A 773 14.40 0.82 9.70
C ILE A 773 15.83 1.01 9.21
N GLU A 774 16.65 -0.02 9.35
CA GLU A 774 18.06 0.01 8.96
C GLU A 774 18.20 -0.39 7.49
N LEU A 775 18.17 0.61 6.61
CA LEU A 775 18.45 0.43 5.19
C LEU A 775 19.97 0.27 4.99
N PRO A 776 20.47 -0.87 4.47
CA PRO A 776 21.87 -1.03 4.15
C PRO A 776 22.25 -0.15 2.95
N ASP A 777 23.48 0.38 2.93
CA ASP A 777 23.95 1.25 1.85
C ASP A 777 23.90 0.54 0.48
N ILE A 778 23.21 1.19 -0.45
CA ILE A 778 23.15 0.79 -1.86
C ILE A 778 23.86 1.88 -2.67
N GLN A 779 25.17 1.72 -2.87
CA GLN A 779 25.90 2.56 -3.82
C GLN A 779 25.31 2.38 -5.23
N MET A 780 25.12 3.50 -5.93
CA MET A 780 24.56 3.54 -7.27
C MET A 780 25.61 4.07 -8.24
N ASP A 781 26.29 3.17 -8.94
CA ASP A 781 27.22 3.53 -10.00
C ASP A 781 26.50 4.30 -11.11
N ARG A 782 27.09 5.44 -11.51
CA ARG A 782 26.72 6.14 -12.74
C ARG A 782 27.63 5.64 -13.86
N PRO A 783 27.11 5.36 -15.06
CA PRO A 783 27.97 5.15 -16.22
C PRO A 783 28.61 6.48 -16.61
N ASN A 784 29.94 6.55 -16.61
CA ASN A 784 30.63 7.57 -17.40
C ASN A 784 30.46 7.21 -18.88
N ALA A 785 30.26 8.22 -19.72
CA ALA A 785 30.43 8.11 -21.15
C ALA A 785 31.79 8.74 -21.48
N ASP A 786 32.73 7.94 -21.97
CA ASP A 786 33.88 8.35 -22.78
C ASP A 786 34.51 7.09 -23.42
N GLU A 787 35.43 7.30 -24.36
CA GLU A 787 36.13 6.30 -25.20
C GLU A 787 35.27 5.64 -26.31
N ALA A 788 35.03 6.45 -27.36
CA ALA A 788 34.88 5.95 -28.72
C ALA A 788 36.25 5.97 -29.44
N ASN A 789 36.43 5.06 -30.40
CA ASN A 789 37.58 4.90 -31.30
C ASN A 789 38.91 4.43 -30.70
N LEU A 790 39.38 3.28 -31.17
CA LEU A 790 40.53 3.27 -32.10
C LEU A 790 40.47 2.01 -32.98
N ASN A 791 41.17 2.02 -34.11
CA ASN A 791 40.94 1.12 -35.23
C ASN A 791 41.91 -0.08 -35.30
N ASP A 792 41.36 -1.17 -35.85
CA ASP A 792 41.92 -2.04 -36.89
C ASP A 792 43.40 -2.47 -36.84
N HIS A 793 43.62 -3.79 -36.87
CA HIS A 793 44.67 -4.38 -37.72
C HIS A 793 44.38 -5.85 -38.04
N ASP A 794 44.35 -6.17 -39.34
CA ASP A 794 44.27 -7.53 -39.89
C ASP A 794 45.59 -8.32 -39.76
N TYR A 795 45.49 -9.65 -39.57
CA TYR A 795 46.08 -10.65 -40.48
C TYR A 795 45.65 -12.08 -40.09
N GLY A 796 45.20 -12.87 -41.07
CA GLY A 796 44.61 -14.20 -40.84
C GLY A 796 45.56 -15.41 -40.89
N GLY A 797 45.10 -16.54 -40.33
CA GLY A 797 45.72 -17.87 -40.47
C GLY A 797 44.66 -18.98 -40.55
N LYS A 798 44.82 -19.95 -41.47
CA LYS A 798 43.83 -21.00 -41.78
C LYS A 798 44.39 -22.43 -41.51
N PRO A 799 43.56 -23.50 -41.53
CA PRO A 799 43.68 -24.59 -40.56
C PRO A 799 44.33 -25.88 -41.08
N GLN A 800 44.66 -26.78 -40.14
CA GLN A 800 44.82 -28.22 -40.38
C GLN A 800 44.18 -29.05 -39.26
N SER A 801 44.15 -30.38 -39.41
CA SER A 801 42.96 -31.19 -39.07
C SER A 801 43.20 -32.50 -38.32
N LEU A 802 42.15 -32.94 -37.61
CA LEU A 802 41.79 -34.34 -37.33
C LEU A 802 42.75 -35.21 -36.49
N HIS A 803 42.33 -35.51 -35.26
CA HIS A 803 42.36 -36.88 -34.72
C HIS A 803 41.11 -37.13 -33.85
N ARG A 804 40.84 -38.40 -33.50
CA ARG A 804 39.49 -38.90 -33.17
C ARG A 804 39.42 -39.61 -31.80
N ASN A 805 38.41 -39.22 -31.02
CA ASN A 805 37.83 -39.93 -29.86
C ASN A 805 38.74 -40.34 -28.69
N GLU A 806 38.80 -39.48 -27.68
CA GLU A 806 38.62 -39.90 -26.29
C GLU A 806 37.28 -39.37 -25.76
N LYS A 807 36.65 -40.05 -24.78
CA LYS A 807 35.52 -39.49 -24.02
C LYS A 807 36.03 -38.44 -23.04
N GLN A 808 36.17 -37.20 -23.50
CA GLN A 808 36.65 -36.10 -22.65
C GLN A 808 35.50 -35.44 -21.85
N PRO A 809 35.74 -35.00 -20.60
CA PRO A 809 34.70 -34.57 -19.68
C PRO A 809 33.95 -33.30 -20.13
N ALA A 810 32.72 -33.17 -19.63
CA ALA A 810 31.79 -32.10 -19.95
C ALA A 810 32.24 -30.71 -19.45
N ASP A 811 31.76 -29.65 -20.11
CA ASP A 811 31.78 -28.28 -19.61
C ASP A 811 30.56 -28.10 -18.69
N GLY A 812 30.78 -28.18 -17.37
CA GLY A 812 29.71 -28.37 -16.40
C GLY A 812 28.75 -27.18 -16.30
N ASP A 813 27.45 -27.44 -16.38
CA ASP A 813 26.37 -26.48 -16.11
C ASP A 813 25.22 -27.14 -15.31
N PRO A 814 25.57 -27.88 -14.24
CA PRO A 814 25.16 -27.42 -12.92
C PRO A 814 26.24 -26.47 -12.42
N HIS A 815 25.96 -25.17 -12.57
CA HIS A 815 26.62 -24.15 -11.77
C HIS A 815 25.90 -24.08 -10.42
N PHE A 816 26.67 -24.11 -9.34
CA PHE A 816 26.17 -23.93 -7.99
C PHE A 816 26.56 -22.56 -7.49
N VAL A 817 25.66 -21.96 -6.70
CA VAL A 817 25.95 -20.81 -5.86
C VAL A 817 25.59 -21.24 -4.44
N VAL A 818 26.56 -21.14 -3.54
CA VAL A 818 26.43 -21.50 -2.13
C VAL A 818 26.66 -20.23 -1.33
N ASP A 819 25.63 -19.82 -0.60
CA ASP A 819 25.69 -18.71 0.33
C ASP A 819 26.13 -19.25 1.71
N PHE A 820 27.24 -18.72 2.24
CA PHE A 820 27.75 -19.03 3.57
C PHE A 820 27.09 -18.05 4.56
N PRO A 821 26.15 -18.49 5.43
CA PRO A 821 25.30 -17.57 6.17
C PRO A 821 26.03 -16.76 7.25
N LEU A 822 27.12 -17.32 7.78
CA LEU A 822 27.90 -16.73 8.88
C LEU A 822 28.73 -15.54 8.40
N SER A 823 29.58 -15.73 7.39
CA SER A 823 30.37 -14.66 6.75
C SER A 823 29.59 -13.78 5.77
N LYS A 824 28.35 -14.16 5.40
CA LYS A 824 27.50 -13.47 4.40
C LYS A 824 28.12 -13.45 2.99
N MET A 825 28.86 -14.50 2.63
CA MET A 825 29.61 -14.59 1.37
C MET A 825 29.01 -15.63 0.41
N ALA A 826 28.90 -15.29 -0.87
CA ALA A 826 28.51 -16.21 -1.93
C ALA A 826 29.75 -16.81 -2.64
N VAL A 827 29.85 -18.14 -2.69
CA VAL A 827 30.86 -18.88 -3.45
C VAL A 827 30.16 -19.59 -4.60
N CYS A 828 30.79 -19.66 -5.77
CA CYS A 828 30.22 -20.35 -6.92
C CYS A 828 31.22 -21.26 -7.62
N PHE A 829 30.72 -22.38 -8.12
CA PHE A 829 31.52 -23.41 -8.78
C PHE A 829 30.66 -24.17 -9.80
N ASN A 830 31.29 -24.89 -10.72
CA ASN A 830 30.62 -25.77 -11.68
C ASN A 830 31.14 -27.19 -11.45
N ILE A 831 30.28 -28.20 -11.58
CA ILE A 831 30.68 -29.62 -11.55
C ILE A 831 30.55 -30.26 -12.93
N ASN A 832 31.66 -30.84 -13.40
CA ASN A 832 31.82 -31.51 -14.68
C ASN A 832 31.58 -33.03 -14.53
N GLY A 833 30.37 -33.42 -14.14
CA GLY A 833 29.96 -34.83 -14.07
C GLY A 833 29.60 -35.42 -15.44
N GLU A 834 29.44 -36.75 -15.50
CA GLU A 834 29.11 -37.50 -16.72
C GLU A 834 27.59 -37.62 -16.95
N PRO A 835 27.11 -37.70 -18.21
CA PRO A 835 25.70 -37.90 -18.52
C PRO A 835 25.17 -39.25 -18.00
N GLY A 836 24.36 -39.21 -16.95
CA GLY A 836 23.79 -40.39 -16.29
C GLY A 836 24.04 -40.42 -14.78
N ASP A 837 25.11 -39.76 -14.31
CA ASP A 837 25.48 -39.68 -12.90
C ASP A 837 24.31 -39.20 -12.02
N VAL A 838 24.15 -39.82 -10.86
CA VAL A 838 23.26 -39.32 -9.80
C VAL A 838 24.14 -38.76 -8.69
N ILE A 839 23.95 -37.49 -8.32
CA ILE A 839 24.79 -36.78 -7.35
C ILE A 839 23.99 -36.44 -6.10
N ARG A 840 24.55 -36.74 -4.92
CA ARG A 840 23.97 -36.45 -3.60
C ARG A 840 24.24 -34.98 -3.20
N LEU A 841 23.19 -34.16 -3.25
CA LEU A 841 23.25 -32.71 -3.04
C LEU A 841 23.18 -32.34 -1.56
N VAL A 842 22.29 -33.00 -0.80
CA VAL A 842 22.09 -32.82 0.64
C VAL A 842 21.86 -34.20 1.28
N SER A 843 22.44 -34.45 2.44
CA SER A 843 22.33 -35.71 3.17
C SER A 843 22.37 -35.46 4.67
N ASP A 844 21.22 -35.59 5.32
CA ASP A 844 21.04 -35.48 6.77
C ASP A 844 20.04 -36.55 7.27
N HIS A 845 20.08 -37.73 6.65
CA HIS A 845 19.11 -38.81 6.86
C HIS A 845 19.15 -39.41 8.28
N THR A 846 20.28 -39.34 8.96
CA THR A 846 20.43 -39.79 10.36
C THR A 846 19.69 -38.87 11.32
N THR A 847 19.86 -37.54 11.17
CA THR A 847 19.27 -36.54 12.07
C THR A 847 17.87 -36.11 11.60
N SER A 848 17.75 -35.25 10.59
CA SER A 848 16.45 -34.77 10.08
C SER A 848 15.73 -35.78 9.18
N GLY A 849 16.38 -36.86 8.75
CA GLY A 849 15.73 -37.80 7.82
C GLY A 849 15.70 -37.33 6.36
N ILE A 850 16.29 -36.17 6.04
CA ILE A 850 16.22 -35.56 4.71
C ILE A 850 17.39 -36.01 3.83
N THR A 851 17.13 -36.31 2.56
CA THR A 851 18.17 -36.53 1.53
C THR A 851 17.70 -36.00 0.18
N VAL A 852 18.62 -35.39 -0.57
CA VAL A 852 18.37 -34.84 -1.90
C VAL A 852 19.42 -35.34 -2.89
N ASN A 853 18.97 -35.99 -3.97
CA ASN A 853 19.80 -36.49 -5.06
C ASN A 853 19.38 -35.84 -6.39
N GLY A 854 20.29 -35.68 -7.34
CA GLY A 854 20.01 -35.11 -8.67
C GLY A 854 20.72 -35.85 -9.80
N LYS A 855 19.99 -36.21 -10.86
CA LYS A 855 20.51 -36.97 -12.01
C LYS A 855 20.91 -36.09 -13.18
N LEU A 856 22.15 -36.24 -13.66
CA LEU A 856 22.70 -35.49 -14.79
C LEU A 856 22.22 -36.03 -16.15
N ILE A 857 21.94 -35.11 -17.07
CA ILE A 857 21.69 -35.36 -18.50
C ILE A 857 22.65 -34.54 -19.35
N GLY A 858 23.15 -35.15 -20.43
CA GLY A 858 24.04 -34.50 -21.39
C GLY A 858 23.29 -33.73 -22.47
N ALA A 859 23.76 -32.51 -22.77
CA ALA A 859 23.34 -31.70 -23.92
C ALA A 859 24.54 -31.51 -24.89
N PRO A 860 24.35 -31.66 -26.22
CA PRO A 860 25.39 -31.41 -27.22
C PRO A 860 26.00 -30.00 -27.13
N ALA A 861 27.20 -29.82 -27.68
CA ALA A 861 27.79 -28.49 -27.83
C ALA A 861 27.12 -27.71 -29.00
N PRO A 862 27.02 -26.37 -28.93
CA PRO A 862 26.65 -25.56 -30.09
C PRO A 862 27.70 -25.65 -31.21
N VAL A 863 27.25 -25.60 -32.46
CA VAL A 863 28.14 -25.52 -33.63
C VAL A 863 29.03 -24.28 -33.51
N ASN A 864 30.31 -24.41 -33.87
CA ASN A 864 31.36 -23.39 -33.72
C ASN A 864 31.67 -22.97 -32.26
N SER A 865 31.37 -23.78 -31.24
CA SER A 865 31.79 -23.52 -29.86
C SER A 865 33.06 -24.27 -29.46
N HIS A 866 34.00 -23.59 -28.80
CA HIS A 866 35.16 -24.23 -28.13
C HIS A 866 34.78 -25.06 -26.89
N LYS A 867 33.50 -25.05 -26.48
CA LYS A 867 33.01 -25.75 -25.29
C LYS A 867 32.60 -27.19 -25.62
N LYS A 868 32.93 -28.11 -24.72
CA LYS A 868 32.57 -29.53 -24.82
C LYS A 868 31.06 -29.74 -24.55
N GLN A 869 30.61 -30.99 -24.64
CA GLN A 869 29.26 -31.41 -24.18
C GLN A 869 28.98 -30.83 -22.79
N ARG A 870 27.74 -30.43 -22.50
CA ARG A 870 27.36 -29.93 -21.16
C ARG A 870 26.53 -30.96 -20.40
N THR A 871 26.58 -30.92 -19.07
CA THR A 871 25.64 -31.65 -18.20
C THR A 871 24.74 -30.68 -17.44
N TYR A 872 23.51 -31.12 -17.15
CA TYR A 872 22.44 -30.41 -16.44
C TYR A 872 21.63 -31.39 -15.60
N PHE A 873 20.85 -30.96 -14.59
CA PHE A 873 19.93 -31.87 -13.89
C PHE A 873 18.66 -32.17 -14.70
N SER A 874 18.32 -33.45 -14.86
CA SER A 874 17.09 -33.95 -15.50
C SER A 874 16.00 -34.35 -14.52
N THR A 875 16.40 -34.81 -13.34
CA THR A 875 15.51 -35.25 -12.27
C THR A 875 16.16 -34.90 -10.95
N ILE A 876 15.39 -34.37 -10.00
CA ILE A 876 15.81 -34.17 -8.61
C ILE A 876 14.83 -34.92 -7.72
N THR A 877 15.35 -35.73 -6.81
CA THR A 877 14.57 -36.45 -5.81
C THR A 877 14.85 -35.90 -4.42
N ILE A 878 13.79 -35.66 -3.66
CA ILE A 878 13.84 -35.27 -2.25
C ILE A 878 13.16 -36.38 -1.46
N MET A 879 13.84 -36.94 -0.47
CA MET A 879 13.32 -37.97 0.42
C MET A 879 13.27 -37.42 1.85
N VAL A 880 12.20 -37.76 2.56
CA VAL A 880 12.00 -37.41 3.98
C VAL A 880 11.60 -38.70 4.70
N ASN A 881 12.49 -39.22 5.54
CA ASN A 881 12.35 -40.54 6.17
C ASN A 881 11.68 -40.51 7.55
N LYS A 882 11.35 -39.32 8.09
CA LYS A 882 10.73 -39.11 9.41
C LYS A 882 9.59 -38.09 9.28
N PRO A 883 8.52 -38.14 10.08
CA PRO A 883 8.10 -39.26 10.93
C PRO A 883 7.59 -40.46 10.12
N LYS A 884 7.33 -40.29 8.81
CA LYS A 884 7.04 -41.37 7.87
C LYS A 884 7.81 -41.16 6.56
N ARG A 885 8.21 -42.26 5.91
CA ARG A 885 8.91 -42.21 4.61
C ARG A 885 8.00 -41.63 3.53
N SER A 886 8.42 -40.52 2.94
CA SER A 886 7.82 -39.89 1.77
C SER A 886 8.90 -39.46 0.79
N TYR A 887 8.54 -39.33 -0.48
CA TYR A 887 9.47 -38.85 -1.51
C TYR A 887 8.79 -37.95 -2.54
N ILE A 888 9.63 -37.13 -3.18
CA ILE A 888 9.24 -36.17 -4.21
C ILE A 888 10.18 -36.36 -5.39
N GLU A 889 9.65 -36.63 -6.58
CA GLU A 889 10.40 -36.72 -7.83
C GLU A 889 10.04 -35.51 -8.70
N ILE A 890 10.97 -34.56 -8.85
CA ILE A 890 10.82 -33.39 -9.70
C ILE A 890 11.49 -33.66 -11.06
N THR A 891 10.75 -33.43 -12.14
CA THR A 891 11.22 -33.36 -13.52
C THR A 891 10.76 -32.02 -14.13
N PRO A 892 11.32 -31.58 -15.28
CA PRO A 892 10.85 -30.34 -15.91
C PRO A 892 9.36 -30.35 -16.30
N GLN A 893 8.74 -31.52 -16.49
CA GLN A 893 7.34 -31.64 -16.94
C GLN A 893 6.34 -32.00 -15.82
N LYS A 894 6.77 -32.73 -14.78
CA LYS A 894 5.92 -33.19 -13.67
C LYS A 894 6.65 -33.21 -12.32
N VAL A 895 5.88 -33.10 -11.24
CA VAL A 895 6.29 -33.48 -9.87
C VAL A 895 5.44 -34.67 -9.45
N ILE A 896 6.08 -35.73 -8.96
CA ILE A 896 5.40 -36.81 -8.23
C ILE A 896 5.66 -36.59 -6.75
N LEU A 897 4.61 -36.60 -5.94
CA LEU A 897 4.65 -36.66 -4.48
C LEU A 897 4.09 -38.02 -4.06
N ASP A 898 4.88 -38.80 -3.32
CA ASP A 898 4.51 -40.11 -2.78
C ASP A 898 4.63 -40.08 -1.25
N GLY A 899 3.57 -40.46 -0.54
CA GLY A 899 3.42 -40.28 0.91
C GLY A 899 2.26 -41.09 1.47
N LYS A 900 1.17 -40.43 1.89
CA LYS A 900 -0.11 -41.13 2.19
C LYS A 900 -0.83 -41.51 0.89
N ASP A 901 -0.97 -40.53 0.00
CA ASP A 901 -1.59 -40.66 -1.32
C ASP A 901 -0.58 -40.22 -2.38
N ARG A 902 -0.61 -40.89 -3.55
CA ARG A 902 0.30 -40.62 -4.65
C ARG A 902 -0.24 -39.53 -5.58
N VAL A 903 0.32 -38.33 -5.50
CA VAL A 903 -0.15 -37.14 -6.23
C VAL A 903 0.82 -36.80 -7.36
N ILE A 904 0.31 -36.67 -8.58
CA ILE A 904 1.10 -36.25 -9.76
C ILE A 904 0.67 -34.84 -10.18
N LEU A 905 1.54 -33.87 -9.95
CA LEU A 905 1.37 -32.47 -10.33
C LEU A 905 2.06 -32.21 -11.67
N ARG A 906 1.45 -31.43 -12.56
CA ARG A 906 2.06 -31.02 -13.83
C ARG A 906 2.76 -29.67 -13.67
N CYS A 907 3.98 -29.56 -14.17
CA CYS A 907 4.77 -28.31 -14.15
C CYS A 907 4.22 -27.23 -15.09
N ASP A 908 3.19 -27.54 -15.89
CA ASP A 908 2.51 -26.59 -16.79
C ASP A 908 1.28 -25.91 -16.19
N LYS A 909 1.00 -26.11 -14.89
CA LYS A 909 -0.04 -25.42 -14.12
C LYS A 909 0.51 -24.96 -12.76
N THR A 910 0.01 -23.84 -12.25
CA THR A 910 0.27 -23.42 -10.87
C THR A 910 -0.65 -24.19 -9.92
N VAL A 911 -0.08 -24.89 -8.94
CA VAL A 911 -0.81 -25.74 -7.98
C VAL A 911 0.00 -25.88 -6.69
N THR A 912 -0.66 -25.87 -5.55
CA THR A 912 -0.05 -26.12 -4.24
C THR A 912 -0.75 -27.29 -3.56
N VAL A 913 0.02 -28.25 -3.07
CA VAL A 913 -0.43 -29.34 -2.22
C VAL A 913 0.20 -29.16 -0.85
N ASP A 914 -0.61 -29.27 0.19
CA ASP A 914 -0.18 -29.18 1.58
C ASP A 914 -0.63 -30.44 2.32
N SER A 915 0.29 -31.09 3.02
CA SER A 915 0.09 -32.30 3.81
C SER A 915 0.50 -32.10 5.28
N GLY A 916 0.62 -30.85 5.75
CA GLY A 916 1.02 -30.48 7.11
C GLY A 916 2.53 -30.53 7.29
N ASP A 917 3.11 -31.73 7.38
CA ASP A 917 4.56 -31.92 7.50
C ASP A 917 5.32 -31.55 6.21
N LEU A 918 4.62 -31.52 5.07
CA LEU A 918 5.20 -31.34 3.74
C LEU A 918 4.26 -30.54 2.84
N SER A 919 4.79 -29.44 2.29
CA SER A 919 4.11 -28.58 1.33
C SER A 919 4.89 -28.50 0.02
N VAL A 920 4.21 -28.69 -1.11
CA VAL A 920 4.78 -28.67 -2.47
C VAL A 920 3.99 -27.67 -3.31
N SER A 921 4.65 -26.57 -3.70
CA SER A 921 4.06 -25.51 -4.52
C SER A 921 4.75 -25.43 -5.87
N VAL A 922 4.00 -25.74 -6.92
CA VAL A 922 4.42 -25.64 -8.33
C VAL A 922 3.92 -24.30 -8.88
N VAL A 923 4.83 -23.50 -9.45
CA VAL A 923 4.49 -22.29 -10.21
C VAL A 923 4.73 -22.59 -11.69
N GLU A 924 3.70 -22.38 -12.51
CA GLU A 924 3.68 -22.74 -13.94
C GLU A 924 4.98 -22.37 -14.66
N LYS A 925 5.66 -23.38 -15.21
CA LYS A 925 6.85 -23.27 -16.07
C LYS A 925 7.97 -22.40 -15.47
N SER A 926 8.05 -22.33 -14.14
CA SER A 926 8.95 -21.45 -13.38
C SER A 926 9.78 -22.23 -12.36
N ASN A 927 9.13 -22.76 -11.33
CA ASN A 927 9.80 -23.44 -10.22
C ASN A 927 8.84 -24.30 -9.39
N VAL A 928 9.42 -25.20 -8.61
CA VAL A 928 8.77 -25.98 -7.56
C VAL A 928 9.43 -25.59 -6.24
N THR A 929 8.65 -25.11 -5.28
CA THR A 929 9.10 -24.91 -3.90
C THR A 929 8.62 -26.08 -3.07
N VAL A 930 9.54 -26.76 -2.40
CA VAL A 930 9.28 -27.85 -1.45
C VAL A 930 9.63 -27.33 -0.07
N THR A 931 8.69 -27.39 0.88
CA THR A 931 8.90 -26.97 2.26
C THR A 931 8.53 -28.11 3.20
N ILE A 932 9.46 -28.47 4.08
CA ILE A 932 9.38 -29.59 5.03
C ILE A 932 9.33 -28.98 6.44
N TRP A 933 8.31 -29.34 7.22
CA TRP A 933 8.05 -28.86 8.59
C TRP A 933 8.07 -27.33 8.78
N GLY A 934 7.90 -26.54 7.71
CA GLY A 934 8.09 -25.08 7.71
C GLY A 934 9.54 -24.59 7.91
N THR A 935 10.46 -25.46 8.34
CA THR A 935 11.82 -25.12 8.78
C THR A 935 12.91 -25.40 7.73
N VAL A 936 12.65 -26.30 6.77
CA VAL A 936 13.52 -26.56 5.62
C VAL A 936 12.76 -26.22 4.35
N SER A 937 13.38 -25.52 3.39
CA SER A 937 12.77 -25.19 2.11
C SER A 937 13.77 -25.26 0.97
N PHE A 938 13.41 -25.98 -0.09
CA PHE A 938 14.18 -26.17 -1.31
C PHE A 938 13.43 -25.56 -2.50
N VAL A 939 14.15 -24.87 -3.38
CA VAL A 939 13.60 -24.28 -4.61
C VAL A 939 14.25 -24.95 -5.81
N ILE A 940 13.44 -25.66 -6.57
CA ILE A 940 13.82 -26.35 -7.79
C ILE A 940 13.34 -25.51 -8.98
N LEU A 941 14.25 -24.98 -9.78
CA LEU A 941 13.91 -24.21 -10.98
C LEU A 941 13.57 -25.14 -12.14
N ILE A 942 12.64 -24.70 -12.99
CA ILE A 942 12.26 -25.40 -14.22
C ILE A 942 12.75 -24.56 -15.41
N HIS A 943 13.72 -25.08 -16.15
CA HIS A 943 14.26 -24.47 -17.36
C HIS A 943 13.70 -25.21 -18.58
N GLN A 944 12.53 -24.78 -19.07
CA GLN A 944 11.89 -25.31 -20.28
C GLN A 944 12.18 -24.45 -21.52
N TYR A 945 12.43 -25.09 -22.66
CA TYR A 945 12.63 -24.43 -23.96
C TYR A 945 11.42 -24.65 -24.87
N LYS A 946 10.78 -23.57 -25.34
CA LYS A 946 9.60 -23.66 -26.24
C LYS A 946 9.93 -24.21 -27.63
N ASN A 947 11.14 -23.93 -28.12
CA ASN A 947 11.71 -24.44 -29.37
C ASN A 947 13.20 -24.73 -29.10
N PRO A 948 13.56 -25.89 -28.52
CA PRO A 948 14.95 -26.19 -28.20
C PRO A 948 15.77 -26.39 -29.48
N ALA A 949 16.90 -25.71 -29.58
CA ALA A 949 17.96 -26.11 -30.52
C ALA A 949 18.54 -27.48 -30.11
N PHE A 950 19.22 -28.19 -31.02
CA PHE A 950 19.78 -29.53 -30.76
C PHE A 950 20.72 -29.60 -29.53
N TYR A 951 21.38 -28.49 -29.18
CA TYR A 951 22.25 -28.33 -28.01
C TYR A 951 21.54 -27.83 -26.74
N GLN A 952 20.21 -27.65 -26.76
CA GLN A 952 19.40 -27.25 -25.62
C GLN A 952 18.56 -28.45 -25.14
N ARG A 953 18.46 -28.61 -23.81
CA ARG A 953 17.57 -29.59 -23.18
C ARG A 953 16.90 -28.97 -21.97
N ASP A 954 15.64 -29.33 -21.77
CA ASP A 954 14.90 -28.99 -20.56
C ASP A 954 15.63 -29.55 -19.33
N HIS A 955 15.78 -28.73 -18.30
CA HIS A 955 16.55 -29.08 -17.12
C HIS A 955 16.06 -28.39 -15.85
N LEU A 956 16.67 -28.76 -14.73
CA LEU A 956 16.41 -28.24 -13.40
C LEU A 956 17.63 -27.53 -12.82
N GLY A 957 17.37 -26.53 -11.96
CA GLY A 957 18.35 -25.97 -11.03
C GLY A 957 17.91 -26.22 -9.59
N PHE A 958 18.84 -26.35 -8.64
CA PHE A 958 18.53 -26.64 -7.23
C PHE A 958 19.14 -25.60 -6.30
N TYR A 959 18.33 -25.07 -5.37
CA TYR A 959 18.74 -24.09 -4.37
C TYR A 959 18.14 -24.42 -3.00
N ILE A 960 18.93 -24.24 -1.94
CA ILE A 960 18.47 -24.35 -0.56
C ILE A 960 18.01 -22.95 -0.12
N SER A 961 16.70 -22.76 0.08
CA SER A 961 16.10 -21.45 0.40
C SER A 961 15.89 -21.23 1.89
N ASN A 962 15.81 -22.30 2.68
CA ASN A 962 15.84 -22.28 4.14
C ASN A 962 16.43 -23.60 4.63
N SER A 963 17.40 -23.56 5.54
CA SER A 963 18.11 -24.72 6.06
C SER A 963 17.90 -24.96 7.56
N LYS A 964 17.07 -24.14 8.25
CA LYS A 964 16.96 -24.13 9.73
C LYS A 964 16.60 -25.47 10.38
N GLY A 965 15.95 -26.39 9.67
CA GLY A 965 15.61 -27.73 10.16
C GLY A 965 16.56 -28.87 9.72
N LEU A 966 17.67 -28.55 9.04
CA LEU A 966 18.77 -29.50 8.80
C LEU A 966 19.74 -29.47 10.00
N SER A 967 20.47 -30.55 10.25
CA SER A 967 21.41 -30.62 11.36
C SER A 967 22.83 -30.17 11.00
N ASN A 968 23.65 -29.90 12.02
CA ASN A 968 25.08 -29.61 11.85
C ASN A 968 25.86 -30.78 11.19
N ASN A 969 25.30 -31.99 11.16
CA ASN A 969 25.87 -33.16 10.48
C ASN A 969 25.46 -33.26 9.00
N SER A 970 24.68 -32.30 8.48
CA SER A 970 24.29 -32.22 7.07
C SER A 970 25.52 -32.25 6.14
N HIS A 971 25.56 -33.24 5.25
CA HIS A 971 26.62 -33.42 4.27
C HIS A 971 26.06 -33.48 2.83
N GLY A 972 26.88 -33.91 1.86
CA GLY A 972 26.55 -33.89 0.44
C GLY A 972 27.10 -32.63 -0.26
N LEU A 973 27.01 -32.61 -1.60
CA LEU A 973 27.72 -31.63 -2.44
C LEU A 973 27.49 -30.18 -2.03
N LEU A 974 26.28 -29.85 -1.57
CA LEU A 974 25.90 -28.53 -1.05
C LEU A 974 25.65 -28.54 0.46
N GLY A 975 25.11 -29.63 1.00
CA GLY A 975 24.79 -29.75 2.42
C GLY A 975 25.98 -29.56 3.36
N GLN A 976 27.19 -29.93 2.91
CA GLN A 976 28.44 -29.78 3.66
C GLN A 976 28.80 -28.33 4.06
N PHE A 977 28.21 -27.32 3.41
CA PHE A 977 28.57 -25.91 3.62
C PHE A 977 27.63 -25.15 4.57
N ILE A 978 26.47 -25.72 4.93
CA ILE A 978 25.36 -25.01 5.60
C ILE A 978 25.77 -24.39 6.94
N TYR A 979 26.66 -25.07 7.68
CA TYR A 979 27.17 -24.66 8.99
C TYR A 979 28.69 -24.34 8.96
N GLN A 980 29.24 -24.10 7.78
CA GLN A 980 30.64 -23.71 7.63
C GLN A 980 30.78 -22.19 7.57
N ASP A 981 31.95 -21.70 7.97
CA ASP A 981 32.34 -20.30 7.80
C ASP A 981 33.52 -20.17 6.84
N VAL A 982 33.64 -19.02 6.18
CA VAL A 982 34.69 -18.74 5.19
C VAL A 982 35.16 -17.31 5.26
N SER A 983 36.46 -17.10 5.02
CA SER A 983 37.05 -15.77 4.85
C SER A 983 37.79 -15.69 3.51
N VAL A 984 37.93 -14.49 2.96
CA VAL A 984 38.82 -14.25 1.81
C VAL A 984 39.97 -13.35 2.25
N SER A 985 41.19 -13.80 2.00
CA SER A 985 42.41 -13.02 2.15
C SER A 985 42.95 -12.63 0.77
N GLU A 986 43.05 -11.33 0.53
CA GLU A 986 43.73 -10.78 -0.65
C GLU A 986 45.24 -10.73 -0.41
N VAL A 987 46.03 -11.17 -1.40
CA VAL A 987 47.49 -11.16 -1.32
C VAL A 987 48.03 -10.03 -2.19
N GLN A 988 48.56 -8.98 -1.57
CA GLN A 988 49.41 -8.03 -2.25
C GLN A 988 50.75 -8.70 -2.58
N LEU A 989 50.99 -8.98 -3.86
CA LEU A 989 52.28 -9.41 -4.36
C LEU A 989 53.25 -8.21 -4.39
N SER A 990 54.02 -8.05 -3.31
CA SER A 990 55.13 -7.10 -3.27
C SER A 990 56.21 -7.51 -4.27
N LYS A 991 56.66 -6.56 -5.11
CA LYS A 991 57.70 -6.80 -6.11
C LYS A 991 59.07 -6.97 -5.42
N THR A 992 59.53 -8.21 -5.28
CA THR A 992 60.96 -8.51 -5.07
C THR A 992 61.68 -8.61 -6.41
N GLN A 993 62.83 -7.93 -6.53
CA GLN A 993 63.63 -7.89 -7.76
C GLN A 993 64.46 -9.17 -7.92
N GLN A 994 64.36 -9.82 -9.09
CA GLN A 994 65.48 -10.57 -9.70
C GLN A 994 65.44 -10.37 -11.22
N ASN A 995 66.62 -10.38 -11.86
CA ASN A 995 66.79 -10.06 -13.28
C ASN A 995 66.50 -11.27 -14.17
N GLY A 996 65.67 -11.08 -15.21
CA GLY A 996 65.40 -12.05 -16.26
C GLY A 996 64.44 -11.49 -17.31
N THR A 997 64.75 -11.65 -18.60
CA THR A 997 64.02 -11.06 -19.73
C THR A 997 62.83 -11.93 -20.20
N ILE A 998 62.04 -11.43 -21.18
CA ILE A 998 60.94 -12.11 -21.93
C ILE A 998 59.53 -11.92 -21.28
N PRO A 999 58.46 -11.69 -22.07
CA PRO A 999 58.10 -10.47 -22.78
C PRO A 999 56.91 -9.72 -22.10
N VAL A 1000 56.52 -8.54 -22.60
CA VAL A 1000 55.40 -7.77 -22.02
C VAL A 1000 54.07 -8.10 -22.72
N ASN A 1001 53.20 -8.87 -22.04
CA ASN A 1001 51.75 -8.83 -22.28
C ASN A 1001 50.95 -9.49 -21.13
N ASP A 1002 50.80 -8.80 -20.00
CA ASP A 1002 49.78 -9.12 -18.97
C ASP A 1002 49.59 -7.92 -18.01
N LEU A 1003 48.33 -7.59 -17.68
CA LEU A 1003 48.00 -6.68 -16.56
C LEU A 1003 47.73 -7.51 -15.29
N PRO A 1004 48.00 -6.98 -14.09
CA PRO A 1004 48.08 -7.79 -12.86
C PRO A 1004 46.72 -8.37 -12.44
N SER A 1005 46.61 -9.70 -12.45
CA SER A 1005 45.45 -10.40 -11.90
C SER A 1005 45.50 -10.45 -10.38
N PHE A 1006 44.58 -9.76 -9.70
CA PHE A 1006 44.38 -9.88 -8.25
C PHE A 1006 43.96 -11.32 -7.89
N SER A 1007 44.84 -12.08 -7.24
CA SER A 1007 44.58 -13.46 -6.82
C SER A 1007 44.06 -13.51 -5.38
N ALA A 1008 42.75 -13.42 -5.22
CA ALA A 1008 42.09 -13.62 -3.92
C ALA A 1008 42.13 -15.11 -3.51
N THR A 1009 42.31 -15.36 -2.21
CA THR A 1009 42.33 -16.71 -1.64
C THR A 1009 41.20 -16.88 -0.64
N LEU A 1010 40.30 -17.82 -0.91
CA LEU A 1010 39.23 -18.26 -0.01
C LEU A 1010 39.81 -19.28 0.98
N ASN A 1011 39.61 -19.04 2.27
CA ASN A 1011 39.99 -19.92 3.36
C ASN A 1011 38.72 -20.61 3.89
N LEU A 1012 38.69 -21.94 3.83
CA LEU A 1012 37.60 -22.80 4.31
C LEU A 1012 38.20 -23.97 5.10
N LYS A 1013 37.89 -24.07 6.40
CA LYS A 1013 38.63 -24.95 7.32
C LYS A 1013 40.15 -24.67 7.16
N ASP A 1014 40.99 -25.71 7.15
CA ASP A 1014 42.44 -25.58 6.90
C ASP A 1014 42.81 -25.40 5.41
N ARG A 1015 41.85 -25.26 4.49
CA ARG A 1015 42.10 -25.23 3.04
C ARG A 1015 42.11 -23.82 2.48
N ARG A 1016 43.17 -23.55 1.69
CA ARG A 1016 43.33 -22.32 0.89
C ARG A 1016 43.01 -22.60 -0.57
N ILE A 1017 42.06 -21.84 -1.12
CA ILE A 1017 41.43 -22.07 -2.43
C ILE A 1017 41.54 -20.78 -3.28
N PRO A 1018 42.19 -20.81 -4.46
CA PRO A 1018 42.28 -19.63 -5.32
C PRO A 1018 40.92 -19.32 -5.95
N VAL A 1019 40.43 -18.10 -5.75
CA VAL A 1019 39.14 -17.62 -6.25
C VAL A 1019 39.29 -16.35 -7.08
N ILE A 1020 38.34 -16.15 -8.01
CA ILE A 1020 38.19 -14.88 -8.73
C ILE A 1020 36.74 -14.40 -8.62
N LYS A 1021 36.54 -13.12 -8.33
CA LYS A 1021 35.18 -12.56 -8.28
C LYS A 1021 34.54 -12.64 -9.66
N LYS A 1022 33.33 -13.20 -9.76
CA LYS A 1022 32.53 -13.27 -10.99
C LYS A 1022 31.07 -12.98 -10.71
N GLN A 1023 30.40 -12.38 -11.68
CA GLN A 1023 28.94 -12.34 -11.70
C GLN A 1023 28.40 -13.61 -12.35
N ARG A 1024 27.47 -14.30 -11.70
CA ARG A 1024 26.76 -15.46 -12.24
C ARG A 1024 25.26 -15.19 -12.31
N LYS A 1025 24.64 -15.55 -13.43
CA LYS A 1025 23.18 -15.46 -13.61
C LYS A 1025 22.51 -16.68 -12.97
N ILE A 1026 21.61 -16.45 -12.02
CA ILE A 1026 20.78 -17.48 -11.38
C ILE A 1026 19.29 -17.21 -11.61
N TYR A 1027 18.41 -18.05 -11.07
CA TYR A 1027 16.94 -17.88 -11.13
C TYR A 1027 16.42 -17.65 -12.55
N SER A 1028 16.59 -18.67 -13.40
CA SER A 1028 16.23 -18.69 -14.83
C SER A 1028 16.82 -17.52 -15.65
N GLY A 1029 17.99 -17.02 -15.24
CA GLY A 1029 18.71 -15.95 -15.92
C GLY A 1029 18.24 -14.53 -15.59
N LYS A 1030 17.26 -14.37 -14.68
CA LYS A 1030 16.66 -13.08 -14.31
C LYS A 1030 17.46 -12.31 -13.26
N HIS A 1031 18.22 -13.01 -12.42
CA HIS A 1031 19.01 -12.43 -11.33
C HIS A 1031 20.51 -12.63 -11.59
N GLN A 1032 21.34 -11.71 -11.10
CA GLN A 1032 22.80 -11.85 -11.07
C GLN A 1032 23.27 -11.84 -9.61
N VAL A 1033 24.26 -12.67 -9.31
CA VAL A 1033 24.94 -12.71 -8.01
C VAL A 1033 26.45 -12.57 -8.23
N ASP A 1034 27.04 -11.62 -7.52
CA ASP A 1034 28.48 -11.52 -7.31
C ASP A 1034 28.92 -12.68 -6.42
N CYS A 1035 29.77 -13.56 -6.93
CA CYS A 1035 30.27 -14.72 -6.19
C CYS A 1035 31.76 -14.95 -6.41
N TRP A 1036 32.42 -15.51 -5.40
CA TRP A 1036 33.80 -15.97 -5.51
C TRP A 1036 33.83 -17.28 -6.31
N PHE A 1037 34.30 -17.21 -7.55
CA PHE A 1037 34.31 -18.37 -8.44
C PHE A 1037 35.54 -19.24 -8.23
N VAL A 1038 35.32 -20.46 -7.75
CA VAL A 1038 36.34 -21.51 -7.64
C VAL A 1038 36.52 -22.17 -9.01
N LYS A 1039 37.75 -22.11 -9.54
CA LYS A 1039 38.15 -22.81 -10.77
C LYS A 1039 38.30 -24.32 -10.52
N ASN A 1040 38.56 -25.09 -11.58
CA ASN A 1040 38.98 -26.50 -11.48
C ASN A 1040 38.00 -27.42 -10.73
N ASN A 1041 36.74 -27.46 -11.17
CA ASN A 1041 35.74 -28.47 -10.74
C ASN A 1041 35.51 -28.54 -9.21
N ALA A 1042 35.47 -27.36 -8.55
CA ALA A 1042 35.39 -27.22 -7.09
C ALA A 1042 36.55 -27.87 -6.29
N GLY A 1043 37.70 -28.13 -6.93
CA GLY A 1043 38.86 -28.73 -6.28
C GLY A 1043 39.32 -27.94 -5.05
N LYS A 1044 39.55 -28.67 -3.94
CA LYS A 1044 39.81 -28.16 -2.58
C LYS A 1044 38.65 -27.42 -1.88
N LEU A 1045 37.57 -27.04 -2.58
CA LEU A 1045 36.37 -26.47 -1.94
C LEU A 1045 35.50 -27.57 -1.32
N ILE A 1046 35.19 -28.62 -2.09
CA ILE A 1046 34.42 -29.78 -1.61
C ILE A 1046 35.32 -30.72 -0.80
N ASP A 1047 34.73 -31.46 0.15
CA ASP A 1047 35.36 -32.56 0.87
C ASP A 1047 35.55 -33.78 -0.05
N GLY A 1048 36.61 -33.76 -0.87
CA GLY A 1048 37.00 -34.83 -1.78
C GLY A 1048 37.00 -34.41 -3.26
N THR A 1049 36.48 -35.27 -4.13
CA THR A 1049 36.23 -35.03 -5.55
C THR A 1049 34.73 -35.16 -5.84
N TYR A 1050 34.27 -34.76 -7.03
CA TYR A 1050 32.84 -34.91 -7.36
C TYR A 1050 32.36 -36.37 -7.37
N LYS A 1051 33.25 -37.34 -7.66
CA LYS A 1051 32.91 -38.76 -7.75
C LYS A 1051 32.52 -39.35 -6.40
N ASP A 1052 33.03 -38.78 -5.31
CA ASP A 1052 32.72 -39.19 -3.93
C ASP A 1052 31.29 -38.79 -3.50
N TYR A 1053 30.60 -38.01 -4.33
CA TYR A 1053 29.19 -37.65 -4.17
C TYR A 1053 28.26 -38.36 -5.18
N VAL A 1054 28.81 -39.23 -6.05
CA VAL A 1054 28.02 -40.01 -7.01
C VAL A 1054 27.42 -41.25 -6.32
N VAL A 1055 26.15 -41.53 -6.59
CA VAL A 1055 25.36 -42.58 -5.92
C VAL A 1055 24.73 -43.54 -6.93
N ALA A 1056 24.41 -44.76 -6.50
CA ALA A 1056 23.91 -45.79 -7.41
C ALA A 1056 22.49 -45.51 -7.93
N HIS A 1057 21.65 -44.80 -7.15
CA HIS A 1057 20.26 -44.57 -7.51
C HIS A 1057 19.69 -43.23 -7.00
N LEU A 1058 18.64 -42.72 -7.66
CA LEU A 1058 17.95 -41.49 -7.25
C LEU A 1058 17.30 -41.58 -5.86
N PHE A 1059 16.92 -42.79 -5.42
CA PHE A 1059 16.35 -43.03 -4.09
C PHE A 1059 17.36 -43.66 -3.10
N ASP A 1060 18.65 -43.56 -3.39
CA ASP A 1060 19.74 -43.98 -2.49
C ASP A 1060 19.85 -42.99 -1.31
N THR A 1061 19.61 -43.48 -0.09
CA THR A 1061 19.74 -42.70 1.16
C THR A 1061 21.09 -42.88 1.86
N GLY A 1062 21.95 -43.79 1.41
CA GLY A 1062 23.24 -44.09 2.03
C GLY A 1062 23.21 -45.15 3.14
N MET A 1063 22.05 -45.76 3.43
CA MET A 1063 22.01 -46.97 4.26
C MET A 1063 22.26 -48.20 3.37
N GLY A 1064 23.11 -49.12 3.84
CA GLY A 1064 23.42 -50.38 3.16
C GLY A 1064 22.28 -51.40 3.23
N PRO A 1065 22.46 -52.61 2.67
CA PRO A 1065 21.41 -53.62 2.56
C PRO A 1065 20.75 -54.04 3.88
N ASP A 1066 21.48 -53.95 4.99
CA ASP A 1066 21.06 -54.49 6.30
C ASP A 1066 20.24 -53.49 7.16
N GLY A 1067 19.87 -52.33 6.60
CA GLY A 1067 18.96 -51.37 7.24
C GLY A 1067 17.49 -51.80 7.13
N SER A 1068 17.07 -52.74 7.98
CA SER A 1068 15.76 -53.42 8.01
C SER A 1068 14.54 -52.59 7.60
N ASN A 1069 13.77 -53.09 6.62
CA ASN A 1069 12.40 -52.63 6.37
C ASN A 1069 11.45 -53.20 7.43
N GLU A 1070 10.95 -52.37 8.35
CA GLU A 1070 9.75 -52.67 9.14
C GLU A 1070 9.09 -51.37 9.65
N ALA A 1071 7.75 -51.38 9.73
CA ALA A 1071 6.84 -50.28 10.13
C ALA A 1071 6.79 -49.01 9.22
#